data_AF-A0A1W7CUT4-F1
#
_entry.id   AF-A0A1W7CUT4-F1
#
_cell.length_a   1.000
_cell.length_b   1.000
_cell.length_c   1.000
_cell.angle_alpha   90.00
_cell.angle_beta   90.00
_cell.angle_gamma   90.00
#
_symmetry.space_group_name_H-M   'P 1'
#
loop_
_entity.id
_entity.type
_entity.pdbx_description
1 polymer ?
#
loop_
_entity_poly.entity_id
_entity_poly.type
_entity_poly.pdbx_seq_one_letter_code
_entity_poly.pdbx_strand_id
1 'polypeptide(L)'
;MSLLSVVGVTASPASAAGLRLWPVITHNIQGAAAGDDSKWTTVVMPHARAAEIVALQEAGPKPPGDHIRNYHFNPNAPGNTGFVQHHRWRPARESYEVYFLQTDSAGGTYVGNRNNLAIVTQRPADEVTIVTNPFAGGRNALGVRFGDNWYFSYHALSGGGVDVPAMLDAIANFVNNQGPDRTWTVLGDFNRDPGSFFRPSQSWLYRTHEATHQNGQELDYAVSSENIPNHPVTRLPGASPDHYPVAIGAMRAAAEPPKLRILPFGDSITFGAGSTTAAYRGPLLDELRQWENTTVNYVGSQRYGNIPDNDNEGHPNWKINDLIGITDSVMDTYKPNVVLLHIGTNDMNEAVDPVGAPDRLGNLMDRIFAKQPDVTLIVSTLVPSAHYVTEQRITAFNRSLPEEVYERQSQGKRVWLVDNFAALDNGPYLADLLHPNDDGYRRMGQVFYEGIEAAAWAGWISPPASAPGGGTGGPVQGWAPQGTIASGTMAPVSAPGSLSLSGNEQVHYADINGDGRADFIVSRENSRADVWFNGGVNTDGIITWNYSAEQLWGMDASRWHFADVLGRGRANAITVKPEREMPSGETFDQVWVPGVTTGRMPNRPLSSLNINHRFADIDGDGRAEWLQVHPDSSVKAVLNQPDSQFPWIGGSQMVASGVGEPGGNVRFADIDGDGRADYLVVDPDGTVQAWLNGGPKPEGGDYIWRPQGTISTGLRSPDSQVQFADLDGDGRADLLDVNSATGDTWLWRNGGPPAGPGWTWHQQGSITAANTSQVVYADLNGDRRADYLQVNADGSVQAWLNGGPKPGGGDWYWTPQGTIAGGVGARGRNVRFTDLNGDGRADYVVVNADGSVQAWLNGGPNPGGGDWYWTPQGTIAGGVGAPGRNVRLADLNGDGRADYVVVNDSSSVQAWLNGGPKPGGGDWYWAPQGTIAGGVGAPGRNVRFRGSHR
;
A
#
# COMPACT_ATOMS: atom_id res chain seq x y z
N MET A 1 11.27 -52.15 -43.21
CA MET A 1 10.78 -51.02 -44.05
C MET A 1 9.29 -50.88 -43.78
N SER A 2 8.69 -49.77 -43.35
CA SER A 2 9.09 -48.39 -43.07
C SER A 2 8.05 -47.86 -42.05
N LEU A 3 8.46 -47.33 -40.90
CA LEU A 3 8.58 -45.90 -40.56
C LEU A 3 7.27 -45.10 -40.70
N LEU A 4 6.67 -44.80 -39.55
CA LEU A 4 5.72 -43.72 -39.33
C LEU A 4 6.20 -42.98 -38.06
N SER A 5 6.82 -41.82 -38.27
CA SER A 5 7.44 -40.98 -37.25
C SER A 5 6.42 -39.95 -36.77
N VAL A 6 6.04 -40.00 -35.50
CA VAL A 6 5.38 -38.90 -34.80
C VAL A 6 6.48 -37.97 -34.31
N VAL A 7 6.56 -36.76 -34.87
CA VAL A 7 7.43 -35.70 -34.37
C VAL A 7 6.69 -35.02 -33.22
N GLY A 8 6.98 -35.46 -32.00
CA GLY A 8 6.71 -34.67 -30.79
C GLY A 8 7.72 -33.55 -30.72
N VAL A 9 7.26 -32.30 -30.85
CA VAL A 9 8.07 -31.12 -30.51
C VAL A 9 8.08 -31.03 -28.99
N THR A 10 9.15 -31.51 -28.37
CA THR A 10 9.44 -31.23 -26.96
C THR A 10 9.80 -29.75 -26.84
N ALA A 11 8.98 -28.98 -26.12
CA ALA A 11 9.36 -27.64 -25.68
C ALA A 11 10.66 -27.74 -24.87
N SER A 12 11.67 -26.95 -25.25
CA SER A 12 12.90 -26.85 -24.46
C SER A 12 12.61 -25.98 -23.23
N PRO A 13 12.95 -26.41 -22.01
CA PRO A 13 12.83 -25.56 -20.83
C PRO A 13 13.78 -24.36 -20.98
N ALA A 14 13.30 -23.17 -20.63
CA ALA A 14 14.09 -21.95 -20.58
C ALA A 14 15.22 -22.12 -19.56
N SER A 15 16.45 -22.35 -20.03
CA SER A 15 17.65 -22.44 -19.17
C SER A 15 17.80 -21.16 -18.35
N ALA A 16 18.01 -21.21 -17.03
CA ALA A 16 18.67 -20.04 -16.42
C ALA A 16 20.10 -19.97 -16.92
N ALA A 17 20.47 -18.76 -17.28
CA ALA A 17 21.83 -18.38 -17.56
C ALA A 17 22.70 -18.42 -16.29
N GLY A 18 24.01 -18.52 -16.50
CA GLY A 18 25.02 -18.52 -15.43
C GLY A 18 25.12 -17.20 -14.67
N LEU A 19 26.10 -17.13 -13.77
CA LEU A 19 26.28 -16.08 -12.75
C LEU A 19 26.41 -14.65 -13.34
N ARG A 20 26.61 -14.56 -14.66
CA ARG A 20 26.69 -13.32 -15.47
C ARG A 20 25.39 -12.57 -15.66
N LEU A 21 24.22 -13.21 -15.57
CA LEU A 21 22.96 -12.64 -16.03
C LEU A 21 21.96 -12.29 -14.92
N TRP A 22 22.12 -12.85 -13.71
CA TRP A 22 21.17 -12.65 -12.62
C TRP A 22 21.87 -12.43 -11.27
N PRO A 23 21.47 -11.43 -10.46
CA PRO A 23 22.01 -11.25 -9.12
C PRO A 23 21.59 -12.40 -8.21
N VAL A 24 22.55 -12.87 -7.40
CA VAL A 24 22.33 -13.87 -6.35
C VAL A 24 22.70 -13.29 -4.99
N ILE A 25 21.99 -13.70 -3.96
CA ILE A 25 22.19 -13.21 -2.58
C ILE A 25 22.41 -14.40 -1.65
N THR A 26 23.32 -14.26 -0.70
CA THR A 26 23.44 -15.15 0.45
C THR A 26 23.23 -14.40 1.75
N HIS A 27 22.52 -15.01 2.70
CA HIS A 27 22.29 -14.41 4.02
C HIS A 27 22.11 -15.48 5.10
N ASN A 28 22.94 -15.44 6.14
CA ASN A 28 22.64 -16.09 7.41
C ASN A 28 21.66 -15.23 8.22
N ILE A 29 20.43 -15.71 8.42
CA ILE A 29 19.33 -14.91 9.00
C ILE A 29 19.10 -15.16 10.50
N GLN A 30 19.96 -15.95 11.14
CA GLN A 30 19.96 -16.31 12.56
C GLN A 30 18.57 -16.70 13.10
N GLY A 31 18.22 -17.98 12.95
CA GLY A 31 16.88 -18.49 13.27
C GLY A 31 16.48 -18.19 14.71
N ALA A 32 15.22 -17.83 14.97
CA ALA A 32 14.67 -17.77 16.33
C ALA A 32 14.14 -19.17 16.74
N ALA A 33 14.09 -19.45 18.04
CA ALA A 33 13.56 -20.72 18.55
C ALA A 33 12.02 -20.84 18.46
N ALA A 34 11.32 -19.77 18.05
CA ALA A 34 9.88 -19.72 17.86
C ALA A 34 9.56 -19.06 16.50
N GLY A 35 8.48 -19.52 15.85
CA GLY A 35 8.18 -19.28 14.45
C GLY A 35 7.50 -17.96 14.16
N ASP A 36 8.25 -17.02 13.58
CA ASP A 36 7.71 -15.76 13.10
C ASP A 36 7.75 -15.72 11.57
N ASP A 37 6.58 -15.87 10.93
CA ASP A 37 6.36 -15.61 9.50
C ASP A 37 6.78 -14.18 9.10
N SER A 38 6.97 -13.28 10.08
CA SER A 38 7.38 -11.88 9.88
C SER A 38 8.78 -11.73 9.27
N LYS A 39 9.74 -12.63 9.51
CA LYS A 39 11.10 -12.51 8.92
C LYS A 39 11.13 -12.86 7.44
N TRP A 40 10.29 -13.79 7.00
CA TRP A 40 10.16 -14.09 5.59
C TRP A 40 9.66 -12.86 4.84
N THR A 41 8.66 -12.16 5.36
CA THR A 41 8.15 -10.92 4.73
C THR A 41 9.07 -9.71 4.92
N THR A 42 9.65 -9.49 6.09
CA THR A 42 10.44 -8.27 6.40
C THR A 42 11.91 -8.35 5.99
N VAL A 43 12.50 -9.56 5.97
CA VAL A 43 13.93 -9.76 5.66
C VAL A 43 14.09 -10.48 4.34
N VAL A 44 13.40 -11.60 4.09
CA VAL A 44 13.64 -12.41 2.89
C VAL A 44 12.98 -11.81 1.64
N MET A 45 11.80 -11.19 1.76
CA MET A 45 11.06 -10.63 0.61
C MET A 45 11.86 -9.58 -0.17
N PRO A 46 12.52 -8.59 0.46
CA PRO A 46 13.36 -7.64 -0.27
C PRO A 46 14.47 -8.33 -1.08
N HIS A 47 15.09 -9.38 -0.52
CA HIS A 47 16.12 -10.15 -1.23
C HIS A 47 15.53 -10.95 -2.40
N ALA A 48 14.36 -11.58 -2.22
CA ALA A 48 13.69 -12.36 -3.26
C ALA A 48 13.25 -11.49 -4.46
N ARG A 49 12.89 -10.22 -4.21
CA ARG A 49 12.62 -9.23 -5.25
C ARG A 49 13.90 -8.76 -5.97
N ALA A 50 14.99 -8.65 -5.22
CA ALA A 50 16.26 -8.12 -5.72
C ALA A 50 17.12 -9.14 -6.48
N ALA A 51 16.89 -10.44 -6.27
CA ALA A 51 17.71 -11.53 -6.80
C ALA A 51 16.88 -12.68 -7.39
N GLU A 52 17.42 -13.33 -8.42
CA GLU A 52 16.82 -14.55 -9.00
C GLU A 52 16.91 -15.72 -8.01
N ILE A 53 17.98 -15.75 -7.21
CA ILE A 53 18.27 -16.80 -6.24
C ILE A 53 18.74 -16.17 -4.93
N VAL A 54 18.07 -16.53 -3.84
CA VAL A 54 18.46 -16.17 -2.47
C VAL A 54 18.78 -17.45 -1.69
N ALA A 55 20.04 -17.63 -1.32
CA ALA A 55 20.53 -18.72 -0.49
C ALA A 55 20.50 -18.31 0.99
N LEU A 56 19.71 -19.02 1.79
CA LEU A 56 19.50 -18.71 3.21
C LEU A 56 20.15 -19.77 4.10
N GLN A 57 20.82 -19.30 5.14
CA GLN A 57 21.33 -20.10 6.24
C GLN A 57 20.63 -19.71 7.54
N GLU A 58 20.41 -20.70 8.41
CA GLU A 58 19.59 -20.53 9.61
C GLU A 58 18.18 -19.99 9.32
N ALA A 59 17.52 -20.57 8.31
CA ALA A 59 16.22 -20.16 7.80
C ALA A 59 15.04 -20.31 8.79
N GLY A 60 15.32 -20.65 10.05
CA GLY A 60 14.32 -20.89 11.07
C GLY A 60 13.60 -22.24 10.95
N PRO A 61 12.58 -22.48 11.78
CA PRO A 61 11.96 -23.80 11.91
C PRO A 61 10.94 -24.14 10.79
N LYS A 62 10.42 -23.14 10.06
CA LYS A 62 9.31 -23.32 9.11
C LYS A 62 9.49 -22.45 7.86
N PRO A 63 9.30 -23.02 6.64
CA PRO A 63 9.23 -22.25 5.40
C PRO A 63 7.87 -21.52 5.26
N PRO A 64 7.79 -20.42 4.48
CA PRO A 64 6.55 -19.70 4.24
C PRO A 64 5.79 -20.32 3.06
N GLY A 65 4.51 -19.98 2.95
CA GLY A 65 3.70 -20.34 1.79
C GLY A 65 3.20 -21.79 1.75
N ASP A 66 2.47 -22.09 0.67
CA ASP A 66 1.76 -23.36 0.50
C ASP A 66 2.74 -24.48 0.14
N HIS A 67 2.65 -25.61 0.84
CA HIS A 67 3.41 -26.79 0.49
C HIS A 67 2.98 -27.36 -0.87
N ILE A 68 3.95 -27.60 -1.76
CA ILE A 68 3.73 -28.16 -3.10
C ILE A 68 4.08 -29.65 -3.14
N ARG A 69 5.33 -30.00 -2.77
CA ARG A 69 5.82 -31.39 -2.80
C ARG A 69 7.10 -31.58 -1.98
N ASN A 70 7.46 -32.83 -1.73
CA ASN A 70 8.76 -33.24 -1.22
C ASN A 70 9.61 -33.87 -2.33
N TYR A 71 10.88 -33.48 -2.43
CA TYR A 71 11.89 -34.20 -3.21
C TYR A 71 12.62 -35.16 -2.28
N HIS A 72 12.45 -36.45 -2.47
CA HIS A 72 13.05 -37.47 -1.60
C HIS A 72 14.45 -37.88 -2.07
N PHE A 73 15.39 -37.98 -1.12
CA PHE A 73 16.77 -38.40 -1.33
C PHE A 73 17.10 -39.61 -0.46
N ASN A 74 18.33 -40.12 -0.56
CA ASN A 74 18.74 -41.35 0.12
C ASN A 74 18.43 -41.31 1.63
N PRO A 75 17.63 -42.25 2.16
CA PRO A 75 17.25 -42.29 3.58
C PRO A 75 18.43 -42.53 4.54
N ASN A 76 19.60 -42.92 4.02
CA ASN A 76 20.81 -43.15 4.81
C ASN A 76 21.76 -41.93 4.85
N ALA A 77 21.34 -40.76 4.34
CA ALA A 77 22.13 -39.53 4.46
C ALA A 77 22.26 -39.12 5.95
N PRO A 78 23.47 -38.78 6.44
CA PRO A 78 23.65 -38.34 7.82
C PRO A 78 22.80 -37.09 8.11
N GLY A 79 22.05 -37.11 9.21
CA GLY A 79 21.25 -35.97 9.68
C GLY A 79 19.75 -35.97 9.34
N ASN A 80 19.12 -37.11 8.98
CA ASN A 80 17.68 -37.19 8.65
C ASN A 80 17.21 -36.20 7.56
N THR A 81 18.11 -35.77 6.66
CA THR A 81 17.87 -34.90 5.50
C THR A 81 17.24 -35.67 4.32
N GLY A 82 16.28 -36.56 4.59
CA GLY A 82 15.76 -37.50 3.60
C GLY A 82 14.93 -36.85 2.49
N PHE A 83 14.64 -35.55 2.58
CA PHE A 83 13.92 -34.82 1.55
C PHE A 83 14.10 -33.30 1.63
N VAL A 84 13.82 -32.61 0.51
CA VAL A 84 13.66 -31.15 0.43
C VAL A 84 12.19 -30.82 0.26
N GLN A 85 11.68 -29.91 1.09
CA GLN A 85 10.32 -29.39 0.97
C GLN A 85 10.28 -28.30 -0.10
N HIS A 86 9.28 -28.34 -0.97
CA HIS A 86 9.02 -27.31 -1.96
C HIS A 86 7.74 -26.59 -1.61
N HIS A 87 7.82 -25.29 -1.38
CA HIS A 87 6.69 -24.41 -1.10
C HIS A 87 6.57 -23.35 -2.17
N ARG A 88 5.35 -22.88 -2.39
CA ARG A 88 5.08 -21.68 -3.17
C ARG A 88 4.63 -20.57 -2.24
N TRP A 89 5.44 -19.53 -2.16
CA TRP A 89 5.21 -18.40 -1.27
C TRP A 89 4.71 -17.20 -2.05
N ARG A 90 3.54 -16.67 -1.65
CA ARG A 90 2.87 -15.55 -2.30
C ARG A 90 2.66 -14.38 -1.36
N PRO A 91 3.69 -13.59 -1.06
CA PRO A 91 3.49 -12.33 -0.35
C PRO A 91 2.80 -11.35 -1.31
N ALA A 92 1.53 -11.03 -1.07
CA ALA A 92 0.70 -10.20 -1.94
C ALA A 92 0.47 -10.80 -3.35
N ARG A 93 0.82 -10.08 -4.44
CA ARG A 93 0.58 -10.51 -5.85
C ARG A 93 1.76 -11.24 -6.50
N GLU A 94 2.91 -11.31 -5.84
CA GLU A 94 4.12 -12.00 -6.32
C GLU A 94 4.09 -13.51 -5.97
N SER A 95 4.89 -14.32 -6.67
CA SER A 95 4.99 -15.76 -6.41
C SER A 95 6.44 -16.24 -6.49
N TYR A 96 6.93 -16.78 -5.38
CA TYR A 96 8.28 -17.34 -5.26
C TYR A 96 8.22 -18.84 -4.97
N GLU A 97 9.24 -19.56 -5.42
CA GLU A 97 9.45 -20.97 -5.10
C GLU A 97 10.50 -21.09 -3.99
N VAL A 98 10.12 -21.73 -2.89
CA VAL A 98 10.96 -21.92 -1.71
C VAL A 98 11.32 -23.39 -1.58
N TYR A 99 12.60 -23.69 -1.64
CA TYR A 99 13.17 -25.00 -1.38
C TYR A 99 13.76 -25.01 0.02
N PHE A 100 13.25 -25.86 0.90
CA PHE A 100 13.59 -25.85 2.32
C PHE A 100 14.14 -27.20 2.75
N LEU A 101 15.34 -27.19 3.33
CA LEU A 101 16.03 -28.36 3.83
C LEU A 101 16.19 -28.26 5.35
N GLN A 102 15.47 -29.14 6.05
CA GLN A 102 15.65 -29.31 7.49
C GLN A 102 16.92 -30.10 7.76
N THR A 103 17.84 -29.54 8.54
CA THR A 103 19.19 -30.11 8.76
C THR A 103 19.36 -30.78 10.12
N ASP A 104 18.31 -30.89 10.91
CA ASP A 104 18.33 -31.51 12.24
C ASP A 104 17.79 -32.96 12.26
N SER A 105 17.92 -33.62 13.40
CA SER A 105 17.52 -35.02 13.58
C SER A 105 16.00 -35.26 13.63
N ALA A 106 15.15 -34.21 13.66
CA ALA A 106 13.70 -34.32 13.88
C ALA A 106 12.87 -34.45 12.58
N GLY A 107 13.53 -34.35 11.41
CA GLY A 107 13.06 -34.82 10.11
C GLY A 107 11.59 -34.58 9.79
N GLY A 108 11.24 -33.41 9.23
CA GLY A 108 10.00 -33.27 8.46
C GLY A 108 8.71 -33.11 9.25
N THR A 109 8.81 -32.85 10.56
CA THR A 109 7.65 -32.75 11.47
C THR A 109 7.31 -31.31 11.89
N TYR A 110 8.05 -30.31 11.39
CA TYR A 110 7.97 -28.91 11.83
C TYR A 110 8.32 -28.71 13.33
N VAL A 111 9.02 -29.66 13.96
CA VAL A 111 9.43 -29.63 15.38
C VAL A 111 10.94 -29.38 15.50
N GLY A 112 11.35 -28.17 15.93
CA GLY A 112 12.76 -27.71 16.02
C GLY A 112 13.39 -27.40 14.64
N ASN A 113 14.46 -26.63 14.43
CA ASN A 113 15.43 -25.83 15.19
C ASN A 113 15.89 -24.65 14.28
N ARG A 114 16.71 -23.70 14.77
CA ARG A 114 17.10 -22.45 14.08
C ARG A 114 17.88 -22.61 12.76
N ASN A 115 18.58 -23.73 12.57
CA ASN A 115 19.76 -23.82 11.68
C ASN A 115 19.49 -24.35 10.26
N ASN A 116 18.24 -24.34 9.79
CA ASN A 116 17.86 -24.94 8.51
C ASN A 116 18.37 -24.15 7.31
N LEU A 117 18.37 -24.78 6.12
CA LEU A 117 18.75 -24.15 4.87
C LEU A 117 17.54 -23.91 3.99
N ALA A 118 17.54 -22.79 3.26
CA ALA A 118 16.55 -22.56 2.22
C ALA A 118 17.18 -21.93 0.97
N ILE A 119 16.52 -22.13 -0.16
CA ILE A 119 16.76 -21.40 -1.40
C ILE A 119 15.43 -20.85 -1.89
N VAL A 120 15.35 -19.53 -2.07
CA VAL A 120 14.20 -18.84 -2.66
C VAL A 120 14.53 -18.47 -4.10
N THR A 121 13.59 -18.73 -5.02
CA THR A 121 13.76 -18.49 -6.46
C THR A 121 12.50 -17.88 -7.05
N GLN A 122 12.64 -17.08 -8.11
CA GLN A 122 11.49 -16.45 -8.79
C GLN A 122 10.68 -17.44 -9.64
N ARG A 123 11.27 -18.61 -9.92
CA ARG A 123 10.65 -19.65 -10.76
C ARG A 123 11.09 -21.06 -10.36
N PRO A 124 10.34 -22.10 -10.73
CA PRO A 124 10.69 -23.47 -10.37
C PRO A 124 12.06 -23.88 -10.93
N ALA A 125 12.88 -24.48 -10.09
CA ALA A 125 14.13 -25.12 -10.47
C ALA A 125 13.89 -26.33 -11.39
N ASP A 126 14.79 -26.53 -12.35
CA ASP A 126 14.80 -27.71 -13.21
C ASP A 126 15.06 -28.97 -12.40
N GLU A 127 15.90 -28.84 -11.37
CA GLU A 127 16.31 -29.93 -10.50
C GLU A 127 16.65 -29.42 -9.11
N VAL A 128 16.40 -30.26 -8.11
CA VAL A 128 16.69 -29.99 -6.70
C VAL A 128 17.51 -31.16 -6.18
N THR A 129 18.56 -30.89 -5.41
CA THR A 129 19.45 -31.93 -4.87
C THR A 129 19.96 -31.61 -3.47
N ILE A 130 20.57 -32.62 -2.85
CA ILE A 130 21.35 -32.48 -1.63
C ILE A 130 22.73 -33.05 -1.88
N VAL A 131 23.78 -32.31 -1.51
CA VAL A 131 25.15 -32.84 -1.48
C VAL A 131 25.54 -33.14 -0.04
N THR A 132 25.83 -34.41 0.24
CA THR A 132 26.19 -34.86 1.58
C THR A 132 27.53 -34.31 1.99
N ASN A 133 27.60 -33.76 3.21
CA ASN A 133 28.86 -33.31 3.77
C ASN A 133 29.77 -34.51 4.09
N PRO A 134 30.99 -34.60 3.53
CA PRO A 134 31.91 -35.70 3.84
C PRO A 134 32.44 -35.66 5.28
N PHE A 135 32.30 -34.52 5.97
CA PHE A 135 32.79 -34.33 7.33
C PHE A 135 31.72 -34.75 8.36
N ALA A 136 32.12 -35.58 9.33
CA ALA A 136 31.20 -36.06 10.36
C ALA A 136 30.67 -34.90 11.21
N GLY A 137 29.34 -34.77 11.29
CA GLY A 137 28.65 -33.67 11.99
C GLY A 137 28.47 -32.40 11.16
N GLY A 138 29.05 -32.31 9.96
CA GLY A 138 28.84 -31.21 9.02
C GLY A 138 27.45 -31.26 8.38
N ARG A 139 26.92 -30.09 8.00
CA ARG A 139 25.59 -29.97 7.37
C ARG A 139 25.68 -30.19 5.87
N ASN A 140 24.67 -30.86 5.31
CA ASN A 140 24.55 -31.05 3.86
C ASN A 140 24.26 -29.72 3.15
N ALA A 141 24.63 -29.60 1.87
CA ALA A 141 24.30 -28.45 1.04
C ALA A 141 22.98 -28.69 0.30
N LEU A 142 22.12 -27.67 0.24
CA LEU A 142 20.90 -27.67 -0.57
C LEU A 142 21.23 -27.09 -1.94
N GLY A 143 20.91 -27.81 -3.02
CA GLY A 143 21.18 -27.37 -4.40
C GLY A 143 19.94 -27.25 -5.26
N VAL A 144 19.90 -26.23 -6.11
CA VAL A 144 18.94 -26.07 -7.21
C VAL A 144 19.69 -25.91 -8.53
N ARG A 145 19.15 -26.48 -9.60
CA ARG A 145 19.69 -26.34 -10.95
C ARG A 145 18.76 -25.55 -11.84
N PHE A 146 19.37 -24.72 -12.66
CA PHE A 146 18.71 -24.09 -13.78
C PHE A 146 19.63 -24.11 -15.01
N GLY A 147 19.17 -24.71 -16.10
CA GLY A 147 20.03 -25.01 -17.24
C GLY A 147 21.27 -25.78 -16.79
N ASP A 148 22.45 -25.32 -17.19
CA ASP A 148 23.75 -25.93 -16.85
C ASP A 148 24.34 -25.48 -15.51
N ASN A 149 23.66 -24.59 -14.80
CA ASN A 149 24.20 -23.93 -13.62
C ASN A 149 23.56 -24.48 -12.35
N TRP A 150 24.41 -24.94 -11.44
CA TRP A 150 24.01 -25.35 -10.09
C TRP A 150 24.29 -24.24 -9.08
N TYR A 151 23.33 -23.99 -8.21
CA TYR A 151 23.44 -23.05 -7.08
C TYR A 151 23.19 -23.79 -5.78
N PHE A 152 24.08 -23.63 -4.82
CA PHE A 152 24.01 -24.30 -3.52
C PHE A 152 23.97 -23.29 -2.37
N SER A 153 23.09 -23.54 -1.41
CA SER A 153 23.12 -22.93 -0.07
C SER A 153 23.90 -23.85 0.87
N TYR A 154 24.87 -23.30 1.60
CA TYR A 154 25.70 -24.05 2.53
C TYR A 154 25.96 -23.26 3.82
N HIS A 155 25.96 -23.96 4.95
CA HIS A 155 26.31 -23.39 6.24
C HIS A 155 27.34 -24.28 6.93
N ALA A 156 28.60 -23.84 6.92
CA ALA A 156 29.74 -24.57 7.45
C ALA A 156 29.67 -24.74 8.98
N LEU A 157 30.47 -25.67 9.51
CA LEU A 157 30.55 -25.92 10.95
C LEU A 157 31.01 -24.71 11.74
N SER A 158 30.36 -24.48 12.88
CA SER A 158 30.82 -23.52 13.87
C SER A 158 32.18 -23.95 14.43
N GLY A 159 33.10 -22.99 14.61
CA GLY A 159 34.49 -23.27 14.98
C GLY A 159 35.50 -23.19 13.83
N GLY A 160 35.26 -22.33 12.84
CA GLY A 160 36.23 -22.01 11.78
C GLY A 160 36.02 -22.70 10.45
N GLY A 161 34.83 -23.29 10.21
CA GLY A 161 34.48 -23.87 8.90
C GLY A 161 35.46 -24.96 8.45
N VAL A 162 35.83 -25.88 9.35
CA VAL A 162 36.83 -26.93 9.07
C VAL A 162 36.39 -27.88 7.96
N ASP A 163 35.09 -27.99 7.72
CA ASP A 163 34.45 -28.83 6.70
C ASP A 163 34.38 -28.17 5.32
N VAL A 164 34.66 -26.87 5.20
CA VAL A 164 34.55 -26.11 3.94
C VAL A 164 35.32 -26.75 2.77
N PRO A 165 36.61 -27.12 2.89
CA PRO A 165 37.34 -27.68 1.75
C PRO A 165 36.73 -29.00 1.25
N ALA A 166 36.38 -29.89 2.18
CA ALA A 166 35.81 -31.19 1.86
C ALA A 166 34.41 -31.05 1.22
N MET A 167 33.60 -30.09 1.69
CA MET A 167 32.30 -29.82 1.10
C MET A 167 32.41 -29.25 -0.31
N LEU A 168 33.30 -28.30 -0.55
CA LEU A 168 33.51 -27.73 -1.89
C LEU A 168 34.02 -28.79 -2.89
N ASP A 169 34.91 -29.69 -2.48
CA ASP A 169 35.35 -30.81 -3.31
C ASP A 169 34.18 -31.78 -3.59
N ALA A 170 33.32 -32.05 -2.60
CA ALA A 170 32.15 -32.90 -2.79
C ALA A 170 31.16 -32.31 -3.81
N ILE A 171 30.89 -31.00 -3.72
CA ILE A 171 30.02 -30.28 -4.65
C ILE A 171 30.64 -30.26 -6.06
N ALA A 172 31.93 -29.94 -6.16
CA ALA A 172 32.63 -29.93 -7.45
C ALA A 172 32.59 -31.31 -8.10
N ASN A 173 32.88 -32.38 -7.36
CA ASN A 173 32.80 -33.75 -7.85
C ASN A 173 31.37 -34.14 -8.25
N PHE A 174 30.36 -33.76 -7.45
CA PHE A 174 28.96 -34.00 -7.77
C PHE A 174 28.59 -33.37 -9.11
N VAL A 175 28.88 -32.08 -9.31
CA VAL A 175 28.51 -31.36 -10.53
C VAL A 175 29.31 -31.83 -11.74
N ASN A 176 30.62 -32.04 -11.60
CA ASN A 176 31.48 -32.53 -12.69
C ASN A 176 31.04 -33.92 -13.19
N ASN A 177 30.48 -34.76 -12.32
CA ASN A 177 29.94 -36.06 -12.70
C ASN A 177 28.62 -35.98 -13.49
N GLN A 178 27.97 -34.81 -13.53
CA GLN A 178 26.73 -34.61 -14.28
C GLN A 178 26.92 -34.05 -15.70
N GLY A 179 28.15 -33.65 -16.04
CA GLY A 179 28.50 -33.16 -17.37
C GLY A 179 29.66 -32.18 -17.34
N PRO A 180 30.51 -32.15 -18.39
CA PRO A 180 31.71 -31.31 -18.42
C PRO A 180 31.39 -29.81 -18.55
N ASP A 181 30.22 -29.44 -19.06
CA ASP A 181 29.80 -28.05 -19.26
C ASP A 181 28.99 -27.50 -18.07
N ARG A 182 28.78 -28.29 -17.01
CA ARG A 182 28.04 -27.86 -15.84
C ARG A 182 28.90 -26.95 -14.96
N THR A 183 28.30 -25.88 -14.47
CA THR A 183 28.96 -24.97 -13.53
C THR A 183 28.29 -25.04 -12.16
N TRP A 184 29.01 -24.66 -11.13
CA TRP A 184 28.51 -24.64 -9.77
C TRP A 184 28.90 -23.37 -9.05
N THR A 185 27.99 -22.90 -8.19
CA THR A 185 28.19 -21.77 -7.30
C THR A 185 27.69 -22.15 -5.91
N VAL A 186 28.55 -22.02 -4.91
CA VAL A 186 28.22 -22.24 -3.50
C VAL A 186 28.15 -20.89 -2.80
N LEU A 187 26.97 -20.58 -2.27
CA LEU A 187 26.61 -19.39 -1.54
C LEU A 187 26.45 -19.76 -0.06
N GLY A 188 27.04 -19.01 0.85
CA GLY A 188 26.78 -19.29 2.26
C GLY A 188 27.62 -18.56 3.28
N ASP A 189 27.30 -18.87 4.54
CA ASP A 189 28.13 -18.65 5.70
C ASP A 189 29.13 -19.81 5.85
N PHE A 190 30.38 -19.50 5.52
CA PHE A 190 31.49 -20.44 5.57
C PHE A 190 32.15 -20.52 6.95
N ASN A 191 31.72 -19.70 7.94
CA ASN A 191 32.29 -19.64 9.28
C ASN A 191 33.83 -19.45 9.29
N ARG A 192 34.40 -18.91 8.21
CA ARG A 192 35.85 -18.69 8.04
C ARG A 192 36.14 -17.66 6.97
N ASP A 193 37.26 -16.95 7.10
CA ASP A 193 37.69 -15.99 6.10
C ASP A 193 37.98 -16.64 4.73
N PRO A 194 37.59 -16.00 3.62
CA PRO A 194 37.61 -16.56 2.26
C PRO A 194 39.00 -16.93 1.72
N GLY A 195 40.08 -16.43 2.34
CA GLY A 195 41.48 -16.76 1.99
C GLY A 195 42.13 -17.85 2.85
N SER A 196 41.41 -18.41 3.82
CA SER A 196 42.01 -19.27 4.87
C SER A 196 42.10 -20.76 4.50
N PHE A 197 41.71 -21.16 3.29
CA PHE A 197 41.64 -22.56 2.87
C PHE A 197 41.98 -22.80 1.40
N PHE A 198 42.32 -24.04 1.07
CA PHE A 198 42.48 -24.51 -0.30
C PHE A 198 41.12 -24.78 -0.94
N ARG A 199 40.92 -24.25 -2.14
CA ARG A 199 39.70 -24.40 -2.94
C ARG A 199 39.92 -25.46 -4.04
N PRO A 200 38.85 -26.08 -4.57
CA PRO A 200 38.95 -26.93 -5.76
C PRO A 200 39.68 -26.22 -6.91
N SER A 201 40.43 -26.96 -7.72
CA SER A 201 41.09 -26.40 -8.91
C SER A 201 40.07 -25.80 -9.87
N GLN A 202 40.43 -24.69 -10.53
CA GLN A 202 39.53 -23.95 -11.43
C GLN A 202 38.26 -23.44 -10.71
N SER A 203 38.44 -22.85 -9.53
CA SER A 203 37.37 -22.14 -8.82
C SER A 203 37.79 -20.72 -8.41
N TRP A 204 36.80 -19.84 -8.38
CA TRP A 204 36.93 -18.41 -8.13
C TRP A 204 36.11 -18.02 -6.91
N LEU A 205 36.59 -16.98 -6.24
CA LEU A 205 36.08 -16.52 -4.96
C LEU A 205 35.46 -15.13 -5.17
N TYR A 206 34.23 -14.98 -4.71
CA TYR A 206 33.44 -13.77 -4.82
C TYR A 206 33.17 -13.26 -3.41
N ARG A 207 33.90 -12.22 -3.01
CA ARG A 207 33.94 -11.69 -1.64
C ARG A 207 33.80 -10.16 -1.65
N THR A 208 33.28 -9.61 -0.57
CA THR A 208 33.02 -8.16 -0.41
C THR A 208 34.28 -7.38 -0.05
N HIS A 209 35.28 -8.04 0.54
CA HIS A 209 36.43 -7.41 1.21
C HIS A 209 36.05 -6.56 2.44
N GLU A 210 34.83 -6.74 2.96
CA GLU A 210 34.32 -6.10 4.17
C GLU A 210 33.89 -7.15 5.20
N ALA A 211 33.74 -6.74 6.46
CA ALA A 211 33.20 -7.61 7.49
C ALA A 211 31.71 -7.90 7.22
N THR A 212 31.38 -9.17 7.04
CA THR A 212 29.99 -9.65 6.87
C THR A 212 29.41 -10.18 8.18
N HIS A 213 30.23 -10.29 9.22
CA HIS A 213 29.81 -10.60 10.58
C HIS A 213 30.14 -9.44 11.53
N GLN A 214 29.27 -9.17 12.51
CA GLN A 214 29.43 -8.02 13.44
C GLN A 214 30.73 -8.05 14.26
N ASN A 215 31.32 -9.23 14.48
CA ASN A 215 32.63 -9.36 15.13
C ASN A 215 33.83 -9.01 14.22
N GLY A 216 33.59 -8.49 13.02
CA GLY A 216 34.63 -7.97 12.12
C GLY A 216 35.21 -8.98 11.13
N GLN A 217 34.63 -10.18 11.01
CA GLN A 217 35.08 -11.23 10.10
C GLN A 217 34.26 -11.23 8.80
N GLU A 218 34.86 -11.72 7.71
CA GLU A 218 34.17 -11.95 6.43
C GLU A 218 33.82 -13.44 6.31
N LEU A 219 32.62 -13.80 6.74
CA LEU A 219 32.16 -15.18 6.85
C LEU A 219 31.22 -15.58 5.70
N ASP A 220 30.56 -14.59 5.07
CA ASP A 220 29.56 -14.77 4.03
C ASP A 220 30.14 -14.39 2.67
N TYR A 221 30.13 -15.32 1.72
CA TYR A 221 30.67 -15.10 0.37
C TYR A 221 30.20 -16.21 -0.58
N ALA A 222 30.74 -16.23 -1.80
CA ALA A 222 30.56 -17.36 -2.72
C ALA A 222 31.86 -17.90 -3.29
N VAL A 223 31.82 -19.19 -3.61
CA VAL A 223 32.84 -19.90 -4.39
C VAL A 223 32.16 -20.50 -5.62
N SER A 224 32.73 -20.28 -6.81
CA SER A 224 32.14 -20.76 -8.06
C SER A 224 33.18 -21.38 -8.98
N SER A 225 32.77 -22.33 -9.81
CA SER A 225 33.56 -22.82 -10.94
C SER A 225 33.52 -21.87 -12.14
N GLU A 226 32.80 -20.76 -12.07
CA GLU A 226 32.81 -19.74 -13.11
C GLU A 226 33.82 -18.64 -12.77
N ASN A 227 34.66 -18.30 -13.74
CA ASN A 227 35.54 -17.12 -13.65
C ASN A 227 34.84 -15.91 -14.26
N ILE A 228 34.49 -14.95 -13.42
CA ILE A 228 33.96 -13.67 -13.86
C ILE A 228 34.87 -12.58 -13.28
N PRO A 229 35.89 -12.17 -14.04
CA PRO A 229 36.79 -11.12 -13.61
C PRO A 229 36.03 -9.84 -13.29
N ASN A 230 36.37 -9.20 -12.17
CA ASN A 230 35.79 -7.92 -11.72
C ASN A 230 34.27 -7.95 -11.50
N HIS A 231 33.70 -9.13 -11.19
CA HIS A 231 32.29 -9.19 -10.84
C HIS A 231 32.02 -8.43 -9.54
N PRO A 232 31.06 -7.48 -9.50
CA PRO A 232 30.68 -6.82 -8.25
C PRO A 232 30.20 -7.83 -7.20
N VAL A 233 30.72 -7.64 -5.99
CA VAL A 233 30.30 -8.35 -4.77
C VAL A 233 30.13 -7.30 -3.68
N THR A 234 28.91 -7.16 -3.17
CA THR A 234 28.54 -6.04 -2.30
C THR A 234 27.92 -6.56 -1.01
N ARG A 235 28.37 -6.02 0.12
CA ARG A 235 27.70 -6.21 1.41
C ARG A 235 26.48 -5.29 1.45
N LEU A 236 25.30 -5.84 1.72
CA LEU A 236 24.06 -5.08 1.76
C LEU A 236 23.82 -4.44 3.14
N PRO A 237 23.12 -3.30 3.22
CA PRO A 237 22.67 -2.73 4.48
C PRO A 237 21.58 -3.60 5.12
N GLY A 238 21.48 -3.58 6.45
CA GLY A 238 20.51 -4.37 7.21
C GLY A 238 21.05 -5.75 7.59
N ALA A 239 21.70 -5.84 8.75
CA ALA A 239 22.13 -7.12 9.29
C ALA A 239 20.93 -7.87 9.89
N SER A 240 20.90 -9.20 9.74
CA SER A 240 20.30 -10.06 10.78
C SER A 240 21.12 -9.87 12.07
N PRO A 241 20.72 -10.37 13.26
CA PRO A 241 21.31 -9.88 14.51
C PRO A 241 22.84 -9.98 14.62
N ASP A 242 23.54 -10.76 13.78
CA ASP A 242 25.00 -10.76 13.64
C ASP A 242 25.60 -10.86 12.21
N HIS A 243 24.82 -11.14 11.15
CA HIS A 243 25.34 -11.25 9.76
C HIS A 243 24.70 -10.26 8.76
N TYR A 244 25.54 -9.70 7.88
CA TYR A 244 25.13 -8.86 6.76
C TYR A 244 24.90 -9.72 5.50
N PRO A 245 23.82 -9.47 4.72
CA PRO A 245 23.63 -10.13 3.44
C PRO A 245 24.76 -9.78 2.46
N VAL A 246 25.15 -10.75 1.65
CA VAL A 246 26.15 -10.58 0.59
C VAL A 246 25.52 -10.86 -0.74
N ALA A 247 25.69 -9.92 -1.66
CA ALA A 247 25.22 -10.04 -3.00
C ALA A 247 26.35 -10.19 -4.00
N ILE A 248 26.18 -11.10 -4.95
CA ILE A 248 27.12 -11.37 -6.03
C ILE A 248 26.39 -11.17 -7.34
N GLY A 249 26.91 -10.31 -8.19
CA GLY A 249 26.13 -9.78 -9.29
C GLY A 249 26.21 -8.26 -9.32
N ALA A 250 25.94 -7.66 -10.49
CA ALA A 250 25.44 -6.30 -10.47
C ALA A 250 24.09 -6.40 -9.75
N MET A 251 24.11 -6.14 -8.45
CA MET A 251 22.91 -6.08 -7.66
C MET A 251 21.99 -5.11 -8.36
N ARG A 252 20.72 -5.49 -8.37
CA ARG A 252 19.70 -4.53 -8.61
C ARG A 252 19.89 -3.40 -7.57
N ALA A 253 20.50 -2.28 -7.98
CA ALA A 253 20.73 -1.15 -7.09
C ALA A 253 19.36 -0.72 -6.57
N ALA A 254 19.19 -0.68 -5.24
CA ALA A 254 18.17 0.15 -4.63
C ALA A 254 18.57 1.61 -4.91
N ALA A 255 18.39 2.04 -6.15
CA ALA A 255 18.41 3.45 -6.49
C ALA A 255 17.29 4.12 -5.70
N GLU A 256 17.50 5.36 -5.26
CA GLU A 256 16.34 6.20 -4.99
C GLU A 256 15.39 6.07 -6.20
N PRO A 257 14.09 5.83 -5.98
CA PRO A 257 13.13 5.61 -7.05
C PRO A 257 13.27 6.69 -8.12
N PRO A 258 13.51 6.31 -9.38
CA PRO A 258 13.91 7.26 -10.41
C PRO A 258 12.75 8.19 -10.75
N LYS A 259 13.05 9.44 -11.06
CA LYS A 259 12.10 10.30 -11.79
C LYS A 259 11.83 9.66 -13.15
N LEU A 260 10.59 9.35 -13.45
CA LEU A 260 10.18 8.66 -14.68
C LEU A 260 9.64 9.68 -15.68
N ARG A 261 10.32 9.82 -16.82
CA ARG A 261 9.79 10.43 -18.04
C ARG A 261 9.51 9.32 -19.05
N ILE A 262 8.27 8.88 -19.10
CA ILE A 262 7.84 7.68 -19.82
C ILE A 262 7.25 8.09 -21.17
N LEU A 263 7.73 7.49 -22.27
CA LEU A 263 7.09 7.59 -23.59
C LEU A 263 6.30 6.30 -23.87
N PRO A 264 4.96 6.32 -23.77
CA PRO A 264 4.12 5.25 -24.30
C PRO A 264 4.13 5.33 -25.83
N PHE A 265 4.75 4.37 -26.51
CA PHE A 265 5.02 4.40 -27.94
C PHE A 265 4.40 3.19 -28.64
N GLY A 266 3.45 3.40 -29.54
CA GLY A 266 2.71 2.28 -30.11
C GLY A 266 1.55 2.65 -31.02
N ASP A 267 0.59 1.73 -31.16
CA ASP A 267 -0.59 1.86 -32.02
C ASP A 267 -1.87 2.24 -31.25
N SER A 268 -3.04 1.84 -31.75
CA SER A 268 -4.35 2.10 -31.13
C SER A 268 -4.48 1.55 -29.71
N ILE A 269 -3.73 0.49 -29.37
CA ILE A 269 -3.74 -0.09 -28.02
C ILE A 269 -3.00 0.84 -27.05
N THR A 270 -1.88 1.45 -27.47
CA THR A 270 -1.19 2.49 -26.69
C THR A 270 -1.99 3.79 -26.62
N PHE A 271 -2.69 4.15 -27.70
CA PHE A 271 -3.57 5.32 -27.73
C PHE A 271 -4.71 5.17 -26.70
N GLY A 272 -5.31 3.97 -26.61
CA GLY A 272 -6.38 3.62 -25.66
C GLY A 272 -7.72 3.29 -26.30
N ALA A 273 -7.73 2.76 -27.53
CA ALA A 273 -8.96 2.28 -28.15
C ALA A 273 -9.61 1.18 -27.30
N GLY A 274 -10.91 1.30 -27.05
CA GLY A 274 -11.65 0.37 -26.17
C GLY A 274 -11.50 0.63 -24.66
N SER A 275 -10.77 1.68 -24.25
CA SER A 275 -10.53 2.02 -22.85
C SER A 275 -11.33 3.24 -22.37
N THR A 276 -11.79 3.21 -21.11
CA THR A 276 -12.26 4.38 -20.36
C THR A 276 -11.19 4.98 -19.44
N THR A 277 -10.08 4.27 -19.24
CA THR A 277 -9.00 4.56 -18.27
C THR A 277 -7.68 5.03 -18.90
N ALA A 278 -7.72 5.56 -20.13
CA ALA A 278 -6.54 6.00 -20.87
C ALA A 278 -5.55 4.87 -21.24
N ALA A 279 -6.06 3.75 -21.72
CA ALA A 279 -5.27 2.54 -22.04
C ALA A 279 -4.66 1.91 -20.78
N TYR A 280 -3.53 1.21 -20.95
CA TYR A 280 -2.74 0.68 -19.83
C TYR A 280 -2.10 1.78 -18.97
N ARG A 281 -2.07 3.05 -19.44
CA ARG A 281 -1.37 4.16 -18.80
C ARG A 281 -2.03 4.59 -17.49
N GLY A 282 -3.36 4.52 -17.37
CA GLY A 282 -4.06 4.83 -16.12
C GLY A 282 -3.74 3.83 -15.02
N PRO A 283 -4.02 2.54 -15.20
CA PRO A 283 -3.64 1.51 -14.22
C PRO A 283 -2.14 1.49 -13.90
N LEU A 284 -1.28 1.71 -14.90
CA LEU A 284 0.16 1.84 -14.68
C LEU A 284 0.51 3.05 -13.79
N LEU A 285 -0.15 4.20 -14.01
CA LEU A 285 0.07 5.40 -13.21
C LEU A 285 -0.35 5.17 -11.75
N ASP A 286 -1.43 4.42 -11.51
CA ASP A 286 -1.89 4.07 -10.17
C ASP A 286 -0.89 3.17 -9.43
N GLU A 287 -0.26 2.20 -10.13
CA GLU A 287 0.78 1.36 -9.54
C GLU A 287 2.08 2.15 -9.30
N LEU A 288 2.52 2.97 -10.26
CA LEU A 288 3.76 3.77 -10.12
C LEU A 288 3.68 4.85 -9.03
N ARG A 289 2.49 5.37 -8.74
CA ARG A 289 2.26 6.34 -7.64
C ARG A 289 2.40 5.72 -6.25
N GLN A 290 2.26 4.41 -6.14
CA GLN A 290 2.49 3.69 -4.88
C GLN A 290 3.98 3.52 -4.59
N TRP A 291 4.87 3.75 -5.57
CA TRP A 291 6.31 3.69 -5.38
C TRP A 291 6.80 4.98 -4.72
N GLU A 292 7.09 4.93 -3.41
CA GLU A 292 7.57 6.06 -2.59
C GLU A 292 8.59 6.93 -3.34
N ASN A 293 8.49 8.26 -3.28
CA ASN A 293 9.41 9.22 -3.93
C ASN A 293 9.55 9.12 -5.48
N THR A 294 8.71 8.35 -6.19
CA THR A 294 8.66 8.33 -7.66
C THR A 294 7.85 9.51 -8.21
N THR A 295 8.33 10.15 -9.28
CA THR A 295 7.54 11.13 -10.06
C THR A 295 7.37 10.62 -11.47
N VAL A 296 6.14 10.60 -11.99
CA VAL A 296 5.81 10.12 -13.34
C VAL A 296 5.42 11.30 -14.22
N ASN A 297 6.00 11.36 -15.41
CA ASN A 297 5.66 12.30 -16.48
C ASN A 297 5.58 11.51 -17.79
N TYR A 298 4.37 11.26 -18.27
CA TYR A 298 4.16 10.73 -19.61
C TYR A 298 4.47 11.82 -20.64
N VAL A 299 5.05 11.42 -21.77
CA VAL A 299 5.39 12.33 -22.87
C VAL A 299 4.95 11.74 -24.20
N GLY A 300 4.73 12.60 -25.18
CA GLY A 300 4.34 12.23 -26.54
C GLY A 300 3.45 13.31 -27.19
N SER A 301 3.18 13.16 -28.48
CA SER A 301 2.42 14.12 -29.28
C SER A 301 0.90 13.96 -29.18
N GLN A 302 0.43 12.80 -28.75
CA GLN A 302 -0.99 12.44 -28.65
C GLN A 302 -1.51 12.62 -27.22
N ARG A 303 -2.80 12.95 -27.10
CA ARG A 303 -3.51 13.11 -25.81
C ARG A 303 -4.86 12.43 -25.87
N TYR A 304 -5.04 11.38 -25.08
CA TYR A 304 -6.30 10.63 -25.04
C TYR A 304 -6.47 9.90 -23.70
N GLY A 305 -7.72 9.85 -23.20
CA GLY A 305 -8.11 9.18 -21.96
C GLY A 305 -8.18 10.07 -20.72
N ASN A 306 -8.82 9.55 -19.67
CA ASN A 306 -9.24 10.31 -18.48
C ASN A 306 -8.26 10.16 -17.30
N ILE A 307 -6.99 10.52 -17.51
CA ILE A 307 -5.96 10.57 -16.46
C ILE A 307 -5.26 11.94 -16.46
N PRO A 308 -4.69 12.39 -15.32
CA PRO A 308 -4.14 13.76 -15.21
C PRO A 308 -3.02 14.06 -16.20
N ASP A 309 -2.18 13.06 -16.46
CA ASP A 309 -1.14 13.10 -17.48
C ASP A 309 -1.47 12.06 -18.55
N ASN A 310 -2.12 12.50 -19.62
CA ASN A 310 -2.60 11.65 -20.70
C ASN A 310 -1.79 11.78 -21.99
N ASP A 311 -0.57 12.31 -21.90
CA ASP A 311 0.39 12.34 -23.00
C ASP A 311 0.77 10.90 -23.41
N ASN A 312 0.88 10.67 -24.71
CA ASN A 312 1.33 9.41 -25.31
C ASN A 312 1.76 9.61 -26.76
N GLU A 313 2.35 8.57 -27.33
CA GLU A 313 2.71 8.48 -28.74
C GLU A 313 2.10 7.21 -29.35
N GLY A 314 0.82 6.97 -29.05
CA GLY A 314 0.01 5.90 -29.60
C GLY A 314 -0.74 6.35 -30.86
N HIS A 315 -0.62 5.63 -31.97
CA HIS A 315 -1.20 6.04 -33.25
C HIS A 315 -2.13 4.97 -33.84
N PRO A 316 -3.46 5.22 -33.88
CA PRO A 316 -4.40 4.26 -34.42
C PRO A 316 -4.10 3.88 -35.89
N ASN A 317 -4.19 2.57 -36.19
CA ASN A 317 -3.88 1.94 -37.49
C ASN A 317 -2.40 1.90 -37.91
N TRP A 318 -1.48 2.44 -37.11
CA TRP A 318 -0.07 2.49 -37.48
C TRP A 318 0.62 1.14 -37.31
N LYS A 319 1.64 0.94 -38.14
CA LYS A 319 2.50 -0.24 -38.21
C LYS A 319 3.91 0.10 -37.73
N ILE A 320 4.74 -0.92 -37.58
CA ILE A 320 6.13 -0.75 -37.11
C ILE A 320 6.89 0.30 -37.95
N ASN A 321 6.73 0.30 -39.28
CA ASN A 321 7.43 1.24 -40.16
C ASN A 321 7.00 2.71 -39.99
N ASP A 322 5.75 2.96 -39.62
CA ASP A 322 5.26 4.32 -39.42
C ASP A 322 5.92 4.93 -38.17
N LEU A 323 6.07 4.15 -37.09
CA LEU A 323 6.79 4.57 -35.89
C LEU A 323 8.29 4.77 -36.15
N ILE A 324 8.93 3.91 -36.96
CA ILE A 324 10.31 4.12 -37.42
C ILE A 324 10.46 5.50 -38.09
N GLY A 325 9.45 5.94 -38.84
CA GLY A 325 9.45 7.23 -39.53
C GLY A 325 9.51 8.45 -38.60
N ILE A 326 8.96 8.36 -37.39
CA ILE A 326 8.90 9.49 -36.44
C ILE A 326 9.87 9.37 -35.26
N THR A 327 10.50 8.20 -35.08
CA THR A 327 11.33 7.86 -33.91
C THR A 327 12.37 8.94 -33.60
N ASP A 328 13.10 9.42 -34.61
CA ASP A 328 14.15 10.42 -34.39
C ASP A 328 13.59 11.72 -33.79
N SER A 329 12.50 12.23 -34.37
CA SER A 329 11.88 13.47 -33.92
C SER A 329 11.30 13.34 -32.52
N VAL A 330 10.65 12.21 -32.23
CA VAL A 330 10.04 11.93 -30.92
C VAL A 330 11.12 11.83 -29.84
N MET A 331 12.18 11.06 -30.08
CA MET A 331 13.28 10.90 -29.12
C MET A 331 14.05 12.21 -28.91
N ASP A 332 14.25 13.02 -29.96
CA ASP A 332 14.92 14.33 -29.85
C ASP A 332 14.05 15.36 -29.09
N THR A 333 12.72 15.31 -29.25
CA THR A 333 11.77 16.25 -28.64
C THR A 333 11.51 15.94 -27.18
N TYR A 334 11.09 14.71 -26.87
CA TYR A 334 10.52 14.37 -25.57
C TYR A 334 11.55 13.85 -24.57
N LYS A 335 12.67 13.32 -25.08
CA LYS A 335 13.79 12.80 -24.31
C LYS A 335 13.41 11.92 -23.10
N PRO A 336 12.69 10.82 -23.33
CA PRO A 336 12.29 9.91 -22.25
C PRO A 336 13.50 9.20 -21.64
N ASN A 337 13.41 8.79 -20.38
CA ASN A 337 14.34 7.80 -19.82
C ASN A 337 13.75 6.38 -19.80
N VAL A 338 12.43 6.26 -20.01
CA VAL A 338 11.74 4.99 -20.19
C VAL A 338 10.84 5.05 -21.43
N VAL A 339 10.89 4.03 -22.28
CA VAL A 339 9.98 3.86 -23.41
C VAL A 339 9.17 2.58 -23.22
N LEU A 340 7.84 2.66 -23.33
CA LEU A 340 6.95 1.50 -23.33
C LEU A 340 6.54 1.22 -24.76
N LEU A 341 7.02 0.13 -25.34
CA LEU A 341 6.85 -0.18 -26.76
C LEU A 341 5.83 -1.32 -26.94
N HIS A 342 4.69 -1.00 -27.56
CA HIS A 342 3.69 -1.97 -28.00
C HIS A 342 3.26 -1.66 -29.43
N ILE A 343 3.86 -2.36 -30.41
CA ILE A 343 3.57 -2.16 -31.83
C ILE A 343 3.69 -3.48 -32.61
N GLY A 344 2.78 -3.67 -33.56
CA GLY A 344 2.79 -4.77 -34.52
C GLY A 344 1.42 -5.40 -34.73
N THR A 345 0.42 -5.04 -33.92
CA THR A 345 -0.95 -5.56 -34.03
C THR A 345 -1.53 -5.30 -35.42
N ASN A 346 -1.33 -4.11 -35.98
CA ASN A 346 -1.82 -3.77 -37.32
C ASN A 346 -1.02 -4.45 -38.44
N ASP A 347 0.26 -4.79 -38.24
CA ASP A 347 1.03 -5.61 -39.16
C ASP A 347 0.46 -7.03 -39.24
N MET A 348 0.13 -7.62 -38.08
CA MET A 348 -0.46 -8.96 -38.01
C MET A 348 -1.89 -9.01 -38.53
N ASN A 349 -2.70 -8.03 -38.14
CA ASN A 349 -4.11 -7.94 -38.53
C ASN A 349 -4.29 -7.81 -40.04
N GLU A 350 -3.51 -6.93 -40.67
CA GLU A 350 -3.59 -6.67 -42.11
C GLU A 350 -2.65 -7.54 -42.95
N ALA A 351 -1.91 -8.46 -42.31
CA ALA A 351 -0.91 -9.31 -42.97
C ALA A 351 0.21 -8.53 -43.68
N VAL A 352 0.61 -7.37 -43.15
CA VAL A 352 1.68 -6.56 -43.71
C VAL A 352 3.02 -7.11 -43.25
N ASP A 353 3.63 -7.90 -44.12
CA ASP A 353 4.91 -8.60 -43.90
C ASP A 353 5.10 -9.14 -42.47
N PRO A 354 4.28 -10.13 -42.05
CA PRO A 354 4.40 -10.70 -40.69
C PRO A 354 5.72 -11.41 -40.44
N VAL A 355 6.39 -11.89 -41.50
CA VAL A 355 7.66 -12.62 -41.41
C VAL A 355 8.82 -11.66 -41.16
N GLY A 356 8.85 -10.50 -41.84
CA GLY A 356 9.86 -9.46 -41.61
C GLY A 356 9.51 -8.46 -40.50
N ALA A 357 8.36 -8.62 -39.83
CA ALA A 357 7.98 -7.74 -38.72
C ALA A 357 8.96 -7.77 -37.52
N PRO A 358 9.54 -8.92 -37.10
CA PRO A 358 10.54 -8.98 -36.03
C PRO A 358 11.78 -8.15 -36.36
N ASP A 359 12.36 -8.30 -37.56
CA ASP A 359 13.49 -7.50 -38.02
C ASP A 359 13.16 -5.99 -38.01
N ARG A 360 11.93 -5.62 -38.40
CA ARG A 360 11.49 -4.22 -38.37
C ARG A 360 11.36 -3.69 -36.95
N LEU A 361 10.84 -4.49 -36.02
CA LEU A 361 10.81 -4.12 -34.60
C LEU A 361 12.24 -3.97 -34.07
N GLY A 362 13.13 -4.88 -34.44
CA GLY A 362 14.55 -4.81 -34.14
C GLY A 362 15.17 -3.47 -34.58
N ASN A 363 14.95 -3.10 -35.85
CA ASN A 363 15.42 -1.82 -36.39
C ASN A 363 14.84 -0.60 -35.65
N LEU A 364 13.57 -0.68 -35.22
CA LEU A 364 12.96 0.37 -34.40
C LEU A 364 13.66 0.51 -33.05
N MET A 365 13.94 -0.61 -32.37
CA MET A 365 14.68 -0.62 -31.10
C MET A 365 16.10 -0.04 -31.29
N ASP A 366 16.79 -0.45 -32.34
CA ASP A 366 18.14 0.04 -32.64
C ASP A 366 18.16 1.55 -32.88
N ARG A 367 17.14 2.08 -33.56
CA ARG A 367 16.99 3.51 -33.80
C ARG A 367 16.72 4.30 -32.51
N ILE A 368 15.89 3.76 -31.60
CA ILE A 368 15.68 4.34 -30.26
C ILE A 368 17.01 4.43 -29.51
N PHE A 369 17.78 3.33 -29.45
CA PHE A 369 19.08 3.29 -28.78
C PHE A 369 20.16 4.13 -29.47
N ALA A 370 20.06 4.34 -30.79
CA ALA A 370 20.97 5.22 -31.51
C ALA A 370 20.77 6.69 -31.14
N LYS A 371 19.53 7.10 -30.86
CA LYS A 371 19.19 8.46 -30.41
C LYS A 371 19.44 8.65 -28.93
N GLN A 372 19.09 7.67 -28.11
CA GLN A 372 19.23 7.73 -26.67
C GLN A 372 19.88 6.44 -26.15
N PRO A 373 21.22 6.39 -26.08
CA PRO A 373 21.94 5.19 -25.67
C PRO A 373 21.63 4.70 -24.25
N ASP A 374 21.23 5.62 -23.36
CA ASP A 374 20.97 5.35 -21.94
C ASP A 374 19.48 5.12 -21.61
N VAL A 375 18.59 5.17 -22.62
CA VAL A 375 17.16 4.94 -22.40
C VAL A 375 16.90 3.50 -21.98
N THR A 376 15.93 3.30 -21.08
CA THR A 376 15.39 1.97 -20.78
C THR A 376 14.19 1.70 -21.68
N LEU A 377 14.21 0.58 -22.39
CA LEU A 377 13.14 0.17 -23.29
C LEU A 377 12.39 -1.04 -22.72
N ILE A 378 11.12 -0.89 -22.40
CA ILE A 378 10.23 -2.00 -22.01
C ILE A 378 9.39 -2.39 -23.23
N VAL A 379 9.71 -3.53 -23.84
CA VAL A 379 9.08 -4.04 -25.06
C VAL A 379 8.05 -5.08 -24.69
N SER A 380 6.85 -4.95 -25.24
CA SER A 380 5.75 -5.87 -25.00
C SER A 380 5.60 -6.90 -26.13
N THR A 381 5.24 -8.13 -25.78
CA THR A 381 4.51 -9.00 -26.72
C THR A 381 3.19 -8.34 -27.13
N LEU A 382 2.69 -8.63 -28.32
CA LEU A 382 1.34 -8.20 -28.73
C LEU A 382 0.29 -8.93 -27.90
N VAL A 383 -0.80 -8.26 -27.55
CA VAL A 383 -1.98 -8.89 -26.90
C VAL A 383 -2.67 -9.90 -27.83
N PRO A 384 -3.47 -10.84 -27.28
CA PRO A 384 -4.24 -11.77 -28.09
C PRO A 384 -5.29 -11.08 -28.96
N SER A 385 -5.68 -11.71 -30.06
CA SER A 385 -6.78 -11.32 -30.94
C SER A 385 -7.87 -12.39 -30.94
N ALA A 386 -9.14 -11.96 -30.89
CA ALA A 386 -10.27 -12.87 -31.10
C ALA A 386 -10.43 -13.30 -32.57
N HIS A 387 -9.66 -12.71 -33.50
CA HIS A 387 -9.63 -13.11 -34.90
C HIS A 387 -8.56 -14.19 -35.13
N TYR A 388 -9.01 -15.44 -35.32
CA TYR A 388 -8.16 -16.65 -35.39
C TYR A 388 -6.91 -16.53 -36.29
N VAL A 389 -7.04 -15.96 -37.49
CA VAL A 389 -5.91 -15.84 -38.42
C VAL A 389 -4.91 -14.77 -37.95
N THR A 390 -5.40 -13.70 -37.34
CA THR A 390 -4.56 -12.66 -36.75
C THR A 390 -3.82 -13.20 -35.54
N GLU A 391 -4.52 -13.97 -34.69
CA GLU A 391 -3.96 -14.62 -33.50
C GLU A 391 -2.80 -15.57 -33.83
N GLN A 392 -2.90 -16.35 -34.91
CA GLN A 392 -1.80 -17.20 -35.36
C GLN A 392 -0.55 -16.41 -35.74
N ARG A 393 -0.73 -15.24 -36.37
CA ARG A 393 0.39 -14.37 -36.76
C ARG A 393 0.99 -13.67 -35.54
N ILE A 394 0.15 -13.18 -34.63
CA ILE A 394 0.55 -12.63 -33.33
C ILE A 394 1.37 -13.67 -32.55
N THR A 395 0.90 -14.91 -32.46
CA THR A 395 1.61 -16.00 -31.79
C THR A 395 2.99 -16.26 -32.41
N ALA A 396 3.09 -16.24 -33.75
CA ALA A 396 4.35 -16.41 -34.45
C ALA A 396 5.32 -15.23 -34.22
N PHE A 397 4.81 -14.00 -34.30
CA PHE A 397 5.57 -12.78 -34.04
C PHE A 397 6.08 -12.71 -32.59
N ASN A 398 5.20 -12.99 -31.62
CA ASN A 398 5.56 -13.00 -30.19
C ASN A 398 6.65 -14.04 -29.88
N ARG A 399 6.66 -15.18 -30.59
CA ARG A 399 7.69 -16.21 -30.41
C ARG A 399 9.09 -15.77 -30.83
N SER A 400 9.23 -14.80 -31.74
CA SER A 400 10.53 -14.25 -32.15
C SER A 400 11.06 -13.14 -31.22
N LEU A 401 10.21 -12.49 -30.43
CA LEU A 401 10.61 -11.36 -29.60
C LEU A 401 11.70 -11.67 -28.55
N PRO A 402 11.74 -12.85 -27.90
CA PRO A 402 12.81 -13.18 -26.97
C PRO A 402 14.20 -13.13 -27.62
N GLU A 403 14.33 -13.53 -28.88
CA GLU A 403 15.61 -13.51 -29.61
C GLU A 403 16.02 -12.07 -29.96
N GLU A 404 15.07 -11.26 -30.47
CA GLU A 404 15.30 -9.84 -30.79
C GLU A 404 15.74 -9.01 -29.56
N VAL A 405 15.16 -9.30 -28.39
CA VAL A 405 15.53 -8.66 -27.13
C VAL A 405 16.88 -9.19 -26.64
N TYR A 406 17.11 -10.50 -26.68
CA TYR A 406 18.37 -11.11 -26.25
C TYR A 406 19.57 -10.58 -27.04
N GLU A 407 19.44 -10.44 -28.36
CA GLU A 407 20.49 -9.90 -29.21
C GLU A 407 20.94 -8.51 -28.72
N ARG A 408 20.00 -7.61 -28.45
CA ARG A 408 20.29 -6.24 -27.99
C ARG A 408 20.79 -6.19 -26.56
N GLN A 409 20.26 -7.02 -25.66
CA GLN A 409 20.82 -7.18 -24.31
C GLN A 409 22.27 -7.66 -24.35
N SER A 410 22.62 -8.59 -25.25
CA SER A 410 24.00 -9.08 -25.42
C SER A 410 24.97 -7.98 -25.88
N GLN A 411 24.44 -6.95 -26.54
CA GLN A 411 25.16 -5.73 -26.94
C GLN A 411 25.20 -4.65 -25.84
N GLY A 412 24.70 -4.96 -24.63
CA GLY A 412 24.65 -4.04 -23.50
C GLY A 412 23.51 -3.02 -23.55
N LYS A 413 22.51 -3.20 -24.43
CA LYS A 413 21.33 -2.32 -24.47
C LYS A 413 20.37 -2.63 -23.33
N ARG A 414 19.76 -1.60 -22.76
CA ARG A 414 18.80 -1.69 -21.65
C ARG A 414 17.39 -1.94 -22.19
N VAL A 415 17.14 -3.16 -22.64
CA VAL A 415 15.83 -3.59 -23.16
C VAL A 415 15.27 -4.73 -22.31
N TRP A 416 14.00 -4.65 -21.91
CA TRP A 416 13.31 -5.66 -21.10
C TRP A 416 12.04 -6.13 -21.82
N LEU A 417 11.84 -7.44 -21.96
CA LEU A 417 10.63 -8.02 -22.57
C LEU A 417 9.56 -8.25 -21.50
N VAL A 418 8.32 -7.85 -21.78
CA VAL A 418 7.16 -8.13 -20.94
C VAL A 418 6.07 -8.86 -21.75
N ASP A 419 5.35 -9.78 -21.09
CA ASP A 419 4.42 -10.70 -21.77
C ASP A 419 2.95 -10.32 -21.52
N ASN A 420 2.46 -9.36 -22.31
CA ASN A 420 1.05 -8.98 -22.33
C ASN A 420 0.17 -9.99 -23.08
N PHE A 421 0.75 -10.93 -23.81
CA PHE A 421 0.00 -11.98 -24.49
C PHE A 421 -0.52 -12.97 -23.44
N ALA A 422 0.37 -13.51 -22.62
CA ALA A 422 0.04 -14.43 -21.55
C ALA A 422 -0.87 -13.82 -20.48
N ALA A 423 -0.70 -12.53 -20.17
CA ALA A 423 -1.54 -11.84 -19.19
C ALA A 423 -3.02 -11.74 -19.61
N LEU A 424 -3.29 -11.71 -20.92
CA LEU A 424 -4.62 -11.57 -21.49
C LEU A 424 -5.14 -12.87 -22.15
N ASP A 425 -4.37 -13.96 -22.12
CA ASP A 425 -4.77 -15.23 -22.71
C ASP A 425 -5.93 -15.89 -21.93
N ASN A 426 -6.86 -16.52 -22.65
CA ASN A 426 -8.00 -17.31 -22.14
C ASN A 426 -9.03 -16.60 -21.22
N GLY A 427 -9.17 -15.27 -21.26
CA GLY A 427 -10.24 -14.55 -20.52
C GLY A 427 -10.95 -13.45 -21.30
N PRO A 428 -12.04 -12.87 -20.76
CA PRO A 428 -12.87 -11.87 -21.44
C PRO A 428 -12.21 -10.48 -21.38
N TYR A 429 -10.99 -10.34 -21.89
CA TYR A 429 -10.16 -9.14 -21.76
C TYR A 429 -10.13 -8.25 -23.00
N LEU A 430 -10.87 -8.61 -24.06
CA LEU A 430 -10.99 -7.82 -25.27
C LEU A 430 -12.35 -7.13 -25.36
N ALA A 431 -12.34 -5.87 -25.78
CA ALA A 431 -13.54 -5.09 -26.09
C ALA A 431 -14.05 -5.38 -27.52
N ASP A 432 -13.14 -5.71 -28.43
CA ASP A 432 -13.45 -6.13 -29.80
C ASP A 432 -12.48 -7.24 -30.27
N LEU A 433 -12.25 -7.37 -31.58
CA LEU A 433 -11.38 -8.41 -32.13
C LEU A 433 -9.88 -8.20 -31.83
N LEU A 434 -9.47 -6.98 -31.46
CA LEU A 434 -8.06 -6.56 -31.36
C LEU A 434 -7.75 -5.76 -30.10
N HIS A 435 -8.70 -4.97 -29.60
CA HIS A 435 -8.46 -4.03 -28.52
C HIS A 435 -8.85 -4.61 -27.16
N PRO A 436 -7.99 -4.44 -26.14
CA PRO A 436 -8.35 -4.76 -24.76
C PRO A 436 -9.56 -3.95 -24.28
N ASN A 437 -10.30 -4.51 -23.33
CA ASN A 437 -11.23 -3.75 -22.48
C ASN A 437 -10.51 -3.21 -21.24
N ASP A 438 -11.20 -2.51 -20.34
CA ASP A 438 -10.58 -1.90 -19.17
C ASP A 438 -9.91 -2.91 -18.23
N ASP A 439 -10.42 -4.13 -18.09
CA ASP A 439 -9.77 -5.18 -17.32
C ASP A 439 -8.51 -5.71 -18.00
N GLY A 440 -8.53 -5.83 -19.34
CA GLY A 440 -7.35 -6.14 -20.14
C GLY A 440 -6.27 -5.05 -20.02
N TYR A 441 -6.65 -3.78 -20.12
CA TYR A 441 -5.74 -2.66 -19.92
C TYR A 441 -5.19 -2.57 -18.49
N ARG A 442 -5.97 -2.94 -17.46
CA ARG A 442 -5.47 -3.04 -16.08
C ARG A 442 -4.34 -4.06 -15.96
N ARG A 443 -4.51 -5.23 -16.56
CA ARG A 443 -3.45 -6.27 -16.60
C ARG A 443 -2.23 -5.81 -17.38
N MET A 444 -2.43 -5.14 -18.52
CA MET A 444 -1.32 -4.58 -19.27
C MET A 444 -0.55 -3.53 -18.47
N GLY A 445 -1.24 -2.67 -17.71
CA GLY A 445 -0.62 -1.70 -16.82
C GLY A 445 0.25 -2.36 -15.76
N GLN A 446 -0.22 -3.45 -15.15
CA GLN A 446 0.55 -4.22 -14.17
C GLN A 446 1.81 -4.87 -14.80
N VAL A 447 1.67 -5.48 -15.98
CA VAL A 447 2.81 -6.10 -16.69
C VAL A 447 3.87 -5.06 -17.07
N PHE A 448 3.46 -3.87 -17.50
CA PHE A 448 4.40 -2.77 -17.73
C PHE A 448 5.02 -2.25 -16.42
N TYR A 449 4.27 -2.18 -15.32
CA TYR A 449 4.79 -1.83 -13.99
C TYR A 449 5.91 -2.79 -13.58
N GLU A 450 5.66 -4.10 -13.66
CA GLU A 450 6.63 -5.14 -13.33
C GLU A 450 7.91 -5.01 -14.19
N GLY A 451 7.78 -4.64 -15.46
CA GLY A 451 8.91 -4.35 -16.35
C GLY A 451 9.71 -3.11 -15.95
N ILE A 452 9.03 -2.00 -15.61
CA ILE A 452 9.67 -0.77 -15.13
C ILE A 452 10.36 -1.00 -13.79
N GLU A 453 9.67 -1.66 -12.86
CA GLU A 453 10.19 -2.02 -11.55
C GLU A 453 11.45 -2.88 -11.69
N ALA A 454 11.38 -3.96 -12.48
CA ALA A 454 12.53 -4.82 -12.78
C ALA A 454 13.72 -4.04 -13.35
N ALA A 455 13.48 -3.10 -14.26
CA ALA A 455 14.53 -2.29 -14.87
C ALA A 455 15.12 -1.22 -13.93
N ALA A 456 14.30 -0.58 -13.09
CA ALA A 456 14.80 0.39 -12.12
C ALA A 456 15.63 -0.30 -11.05
N TRP A 457 15.14 -1.43 -10.54
CA TRP A 457 15.90 -2.27 -9.64
C TRP A 457 17.20 -2.69 -10.33
N ALA A 458 17.20 -3.11 -11.60
CA ALA A 458 18.45 -3.41 -12.34
C ALA A 458 19.42 -2.22 -12.52
N GLY A 459 19.07 -1.02 -12.04
CA GLY A 459 19.87 0.20 -12.19
C GLY A 459 19.87 0.73 -13.62
N TRP A 460 18.92 0.28 -14.46
CA TRP A 460 18.87 0.65 -15.88
C TRP A 460 18.20 2.00 -16.09
N ILE A 461 17.36 2.44 -15.16
CA ILE A 461 16.65 3.72 -15.25
C ILE A 461 17.49 4.82 -14.58
N SER A 462 18.06 5.69 -15.41
CA SER A 462 18.78 6.89 -14.97
C SER A 462 17.83 8.11 -14.96
N PRO A 463 18.08 9.16 -14.14
CA PRO A 463 17.28 10.36 -14.15
C PRO A 463 17.15 10.99 -15.55
N PRO A 464 16.00 11.59 -15.90
CA PRO A 464 15.77 12.10 -17.24
C PRO A 464 16.65 13.32 -17.52
N ALA A 465 17.18 13.40 -18.75
CA ALA A 465 18.01 14.52 -19.17
C ALA A 465 17.28 15.87 -19.02
N SER A 466 18.05 16.92 -18.69
CA SER A 466 17.56 18.30 -18.58
C SER A 466 16.94 18.76 -19.90
N ALA A 467 15.70 19.25 -19.86
CA ALA A 467 15.05 19.83 -21.03
C ALA A 467 15.70 21.20 -21.35
N PRO A 468 15.92 21.56 -22.63
CA PRO A 468 16.27 22.92 -22.99
C PRO A 468 15.03 23.82 -22.81
N GLY A 469 15.06 24.77 -21.87
CA GLY A 469 14.07 25.85 -21.78
C GLY A 469 13.41 26.07 -20.42
N GLY A 470 14.19 26.24 -19.35
CA GLY A 470 13.76 27.01 -18.19
C GLY A 470 14.19 28.47 -18.35
N GLY A 471 13.25 29.42 -18.26
CA GLY A 471 13.52 30.85 -18.24
C GLY A 471 12.80 31.52 -17.07
N THR A 472 13.57 32.10 -16.15
CA THR A 472 13.12 32.91 -15.01
C THR A 472 13.00 34.41 -15.39
N GLY A 473 11.99 35.11 -14.85
CA GLY A 473 11.93 36.59 -14.74
C GLY A 473 10.78 37.32 -15.46
N GLY A 474 9.90 38.02 -14.71
CA GLY A 474 8.74 38.85 -15.18
C GLY A 474 9.12 40.22 -15.80
N PRO A 475 8.29 41.30 -15.79
CA PRO A 475 6.88 41.48 -15.38
C PRO A 475 5.94 42.16 -16.44
N VAL A 476 4.62 42.16 -16.13
CA VAL A 476 3.47 42.99 -16.59
C VAL A 476 2.95 42.88 -18.05
N GLN A 477 1.64 42.58 -18.19
CA GLN A 477 0.56 43.52 -18.58
C GLN A 477 -0.46 42.89 -19.55
N GLY A 478 -1.68 42.63 -19.05
CA GLY A 478 -2.80 42.21 -19.89
C GLY A 478 -3.91 41.53 -19.10
N TRP A 479 -4.65 42.30 -18.30
CA TRP A 479 -5.93 41.84 -17.75
C TRP A 479 -6.91 41.66 -18.92
N ALA A 480 -7.37 40.44 -19.16
CA ALA A 480 -8.58 40.17 -19.91
C ALA A 480 -9.70 39.83 -18.92
N PRO A 481 -10.91 40.40 -19.05
CA PRO A 481 -12.03 40.06 -18.18
C PRO A 481 -12.33 38.55 -18.26
N GLN A 482 -12.17 37.85 -17.13
CA GLN A 482 -12.66 36.48 -16.99
C GLN A 482 -14.19 36.55 -16.93
N GLY A 483 -14.83 36.14 -18.02
CA GLY A 483 -16.27 35.91 -18.04
C GLY A 483 -16.68 34.87 -17.01
N THR A 484 -17.96 34.86 -16.66
CA THR A 484 -18.60 33.96 -15.70
C THR A 484 -18.28 32.48 -15.99
N ILE A 485 -17.52 31.81 -15.11
CA ILE A 485 -17.07 30.41 -15.26
C ILE A 485 -17.94 29.45 -14.42
N ALA A 486 -19.25 29.64 -14.47
CA ALA A 486 -20.26 28.66 -14.06
C ALA A 486 -21.65 29.18 -14.49
N SER A 487 -22.05 28.92 -15.73
CA SER A 487 -23.47 29.00 -16.06
C SER A 487 -24.15 27.81 -15.37
N GLY A 488 -24.91 28.08 -14.32
CA GLY A 488 -25.71 27.08 -13.65
C GLY A 488 -26.68 26.35 -14.59
N THR A 489 -27.22 25.26 -14.05
CA THR A 489 -28.31 24.40 -14.54
C THR A 489 -27.99 23.49 -15.73
N MET A 490 -27.53 22.27 -15.41
CA MET A 490 -28.12 21.10 -16.07
C MET A 490 -29.43 20.76 -15.34
N ALA A 491 -30.53 20.74 -16.10
CA ALA A 491 -31.80 20.17 -15.68
C ALA A 491 -31.64 18.65 -15.44
N PRO A 492 -32.55 18.03 -14.66
CA PRO A 492 -32.22 16.96 -13.74
C PRO A 492 -31.98 15.64 -14.48
N VAL A 493 -30.77 15.11 -14.34
CA VAL A 493 -30.50 13.71 -14.61
C VAL A 493 -30.14 13.07 -13.27
N SER A 494 -31.17 12.52 -12.62
CA SER A 494 -31.12 11.63 -11.46
C SER A 494 -30.16 12.00 -10.31
N ALA A 495 -30.31 13.19 -9.73
CA ALA A 495 -29.96 13.42 -8.33
C ALA A 495 -31.15 13.03 -7.43
N PRO A 496 -30.97 12.76 -6.11
CA PRO A 496 -32.08 12.57 -5.18
C PRO A 496 -33.03 13.76 -5.33
N GLY A 497 -34.26 13.49 -5.78
CA GLY A 497 -35.26 14.54 -6.01
C GLY A 497 -35.33 15.46 -4.79
N SER A 498 -35.45 16.76 -5.03
CA SER A 498 -35.54 17.81 -4.01
C SER A 498 -36.33 17.34 -2.78
N LEU A 499 -35.62 16.95 -1.72
CA LEU A 499 -36.21 16.46 -0.50
C LEU A 499 -36.73 17.66 0.30
N SER A 500 -38.03 17.68 0.60
CA SER A 500 -38.65 18.66 1.51
C SER A 500 -38.66 18.09 2.92
N LEU A 501 -37.96 18.73 3.85
CA LEU A 501 -37.60 18.23 5.18
C LEU A 501 -38.09 19.18 6.30
N SER A 502 -38.44 18.67 7.49
CA SER A 502 -38.92 19.44 8.66
C SER A 502 -37.81 19.69 9.71
N GLY A 503 -38.06 20.61 10.65
CA GLY A 503 -37.01 21.38 11.35
C GLY A 503 -36.06 20.64 12.30
N ASN A 504 -36.32 19.39 12.69
CA ASN A 504 -35.45 18.64 13.62
C ASN A 504 -34.65 17.49 12.96
N GLU A 505 -34.59 17.42 11.63
CA GLU A 505 -33.89 16.38 10.87
C GLU A 505 -32.35 16.62 10.81
N GLN A 506 -31.52 15.56 10.79
CA GLN A 506 -30.03 15.65 10.78
C GLN A 506 -29.42 14.96 9.54
N VAL A 507 -28.26 15.44 9.06
CA VAL A 507 -27.50 14.84 7.93
C VAL A 507 -26.08 14.47 8.37
N HIS A 508 -25.69 13.22 8.13
CA HIS A 508 -24.37 12.67 8.43
C HIS A 508 -23.68 12.19 7.15
N TYR A 509 -22.41 12.53 6.97
CA TYR A 509 -21.55 12.00 5.90
C TYR A 509 -20.45 11.12 6.51
N ALA A 510 -20.36 9.87 6.06
CA ALA A 510 -19.36 8.89 6.49
C ALA A 510 -19.26 7.75 5.45
N ASP A 511 -18.16 7.01 5.42
CA ASP A 511 -18.08 5.73 4.68
C ASP A 511 -18.87 4.66 5.45
N ILE A 512 -20.15 4.50 5.13
CA ILE A 512 -21.09 3.70 5.92
C ILE A 512 -20.90 2.21 5.61
N ASN A 513 -20.70 1.89 4.34
CA ASN A 513 -20.59 0.53 3.83
C ASN A 513 -19.13 0.02 3.77
N GLY A 514 -18.14 0.88 4.06
CA GLY A 514 -16.72 0.54 4.08
C GLY A 514 -16.07 0.49 2.70
N ASP A 515 -16.64 1.12 1.67
CA ASP A 515 -16.15 1.12 0.30
C ASP A 515 -15.15 2.26 -0.02
N GLY A 516 -15.02 3.22 0.89
CA GLY A 516 -14.03 4.30 0.84
C GLY A 516 -14.60 5.59 0.31
N ARG A 517 -15.91 5.62 0.07
CA ARG A 517 -16.62 6.78 -0.45
C ARG A 517 -17.52 7.31 0.64
N ALA A 518 -17.70 8.63 0.66
CA ALA A 518 -18.62 9.24 1.60
C ALA A 518 -20.06 8.91 1.18
N ASP A 519 -20.74 8.10 2.00
CA ASP A 519 -22.19 7.91 1.97
C ASP A 519 -22.88 8.99 2.82
N PHE A 520 -24.21 9.08 2.74
CA PHE A 520 -24.93 9.95 3.67
C PHE A 520 -26.24 9.40 4.21
N ILE A 521 -26.54 9.78 5.45
CA ILE A 521 -27.76 9.45 6.18
C ILE A 521 -28.53 10.74 6.48
N VAL A 522 -29.82 10.74 6.20
CA VAL A 522 -30.77 11.76 6.66
C VAL A 522 -31.70 11.16 7.71
N SER A 523 -31.60 11.67 8.93
CA SER A 523 -32.45 11.34 10.06
C SER A 523 -33.78 12.09 10.02
N ARG A 524 -34.91 11.39 9.98
CA ARG A 524 -36.26 11.96 9.89
C ARG A 524 -37.01 12.05 11.22
N GLU A 525 -37.92 13.01 11.34
CA GLU A 525 -38.75 13.23 12.55
C GLU A 525 -39.71 12.07 12.88
N ASN A 526 -39.98 11.15 11.94
CA ASN A 526 -40.87 10.00 12.10
C ASN A 526 -40.13 8.67 12.33
N SER A 527 -38.90 8.73 12.88
CA SER A 527 -38.02 7.56 13.02
C SER A 527 -37.86 6.81 11.70
N ARG A 528 -37.41 7.53 10.68
CA ARG A 528 -36.97 6.98 9.39
C ARG A 528 -35.55 7.48 9.15
N ALA A 529 -34.68 6.63 8.66
CA ALA A 529 -33.41 7.02 8.08
C ALA A 529 -33.53 6.84 6.57
N ASP A 530 -33.22 7.89 5.85
CA ASP A 530 -32.93 7.76 4.44
C ASP A 530 -31.42 7.64 4.27
N VAL A 531 -30.97 6.58 3.63
CA VAL A 531 -29.55 6.31 3.39
C VAL A 531 -29.30 6.35 1.91
N TRP A 532 -28.23 7.01 1.51
CA TRP A 532 -27.76 7.02 0.13
C TRP A 532 -26.34 6.49 0.12
N PHE A 533 -26.18 5.32 -0.50
CA PHE A 533 -24.88 4.72 -0.72
C PHE A 533 -24.26 5.28 -1.99
N ASN A 534 -23.01 5.72 -1.91
CA ASN A 534 -22.24 6.26 -3.00
C ASN A 534 -21.74 5.11 -3.90
N GLY A 535 -22.46 4.87 -4.99
CA GLY A 535 -22.11 3.83 -5.98
C GLY A 535 -20.88 4.19 -6.83
N GLY A 536 -20.28 5.36 -6.62
CA GLY A 536 -19.15 5.87 -7.39
C GLY A 536 -19.59 6.61 -8.65
N VAL A 537 -18.60 7.06 -9.40
CA VAL A 537 -18.80 7.89 -10.60
C VAL A 537 -19.18 7.01 -11.80
N ASN A 538 -20.32 7.29 -12.43
CA ASN A 538 -20.72 6.59 -13.66
C ASN A 538 -19.96 7.09 -14.90
N THR A 539 -20.26 6.49 -16.05
CA THR A 539 -19.66 6.85 -17.35
C THR A 539 -19.88 8.30 -17.77
N ASP A 540 -20.87 8.99 -17.20
CA ASP A 540 -21.16 10.40 -17.48
C ASP A 540 -20.42 11.36 -16.51
N GLY A 541 -19.58 10.84 -15.60
CA GLY A 541 -18.85 11.66 -14.63
C GLY A 541 -19.67 12.08 -13.42
N ILE A 542 -20.80 11.40 -13.15
CA ILE A 542 -21.74 11.75 -12.08
C ILE A 542 -21.70 10.68 -10.98
N ILE A 543 -21.66 11.11 -9.72
CA ILE A 543 -21.81 10.21 -8.56
C ILE A 543 -23.18 9.54 -8.62
N THR A 544 -23.16 8.20 -8.64
CA THR A 544 -24.36 7.39 -8.53
C THR A 544 -24.74 7.20 -7.08
N TRP A 545 -26.02 7.36 -6.78
CA TRP A 545 -26.55 7.22 -5.42
C TRP A 545 -27.57 6.09 -5.39
N ASN A 546 -27.30 5.08 -4.58
CA ASN A 546 -28.24 4.00 -4.30
C ASN A 546 -29.04 4.35 -3.05
N TYR A 547 -30.34 4.57 -3.23
CA TYR A 547 -31.23 4.98 -2.15
C TYR A 547 -31.81 3.78 -1.40
N SER A 548 -31.68 3.80 -0.07
CA SER A 548 -32.41 2.93 0.85
C SER A 548 -33.25 3.77 1.80
N ALA A 549 -34.56 3.48 1.85
CA ALA A 549 -35.45 4.07 2.84
C ALA A 549 -35.67 3.09 3.97
N GLU A 550 -35.17 3.41 5.16
CA GLU A 550 -35.23 2.49 6.29
C GLU A 550 -36.11 3.07 7.40
N GLN A 551 -37.25 2.42 7.65
CA GLN A 551 -38.11 2.78 8.76
C GLN A 551 -37.42 2.30 10.05
N LEU A 552 -37.05 3.25 10.91
CA LEU A 552 -36.38 3.00 12.18
C LEU A 552 -37.36 2.76 13.36
N TRP A 553 -38.66 2.59 13.08
CA TRP A 553 -39.73 2.13 14.00
C TRP A 553 -39.64 2.64 15.46
N GLY A 554 -39.41 3.93 15.66
CA GLY A 554 -39.34 4.57 16.99
C GLY A 554 -37.93 4.75 17.57
N MET A 555 -36.85 4.59 16.78
CA MET A 555 -35.48 5.00 17.14
C MET A 555 -35.34 6.52 17.20
N ASP A 556 -34.50 7.01 18.12
CA ASP A 556 -34.05 8.41 18.17
C ASP A 556 -33.01 8.65 17.07
N ALA A 557 -33.45 9.23 15.96
CA ALA A 557 -32.60 9.48 14.81
C ALA A 557 -31.53 10.58 15.06
N SER A 558 -31.45 11.16 16.26
CA SER A 558 -30.43 12.14 16.64
C SER A 558 -29.18 11.53 17.31
N ARG A 559 -29.16 10.21 17.59
CA ARG A 559 -28.07 9.54 18.31
C ARG A 559 -27.39 8.46 17.46
N TRP A 560 -26.28 8.83 16.83
CA TRP A 560 -25.43 7.94 16.05
C TRP A 560 -24.11 7.61 16.76
N HIS A 561 -23.70 6.35 16.69
CA HIS A 561 -22.40 5.81 17.06
C HIS A 561 -21.65 5.37 15.81
N PHE A 562 -20.33 5.29 15.90
CA PHE A 562 -19.47 4.86 14.81
C PHE A 562 -18.39 3.92 15.34
N ALA A 563 -18.31 2.71 14.79
CA ALA A 563 -17.31 1.70 15.17
C ALA A 563 -17.10 0.70 14.02
N ASP A 564 -15.92 0.07 13.97
CA ASP A 564 -15.63 -0.96 12.98
C ASP A 564 -16.29 -2.28 13.39
N VAL A 565 -17.52 -2.49 12.96
CA VAL A 565 -18.28 -3.71 13.30
C VAL A 565 -18.03 -4.82 12.30
N LEU A 566 -17.29 -4.55 11.22
CA LEU A 566 -17.01 -5.50 10.14
C LEU A 566 -15.54 -5.97 10.11
N GLY A 567 -14.66 -5.35 10.90
CA GLY A 567 -13.23 -5.67 11.00
C GLY A 567 -12.43 -5.30 9.75
N ARG A 568 -12.77 -4.17 9.11
CA ARG A 568 -12.15 -3.73 7.83
C ARG A 568 -11.28 -2.48 7.99
N GLY A 569 -11.05 -2.03 9.21
CA GLY A 569 -10.33 -0.82 9.57
C GLY A 569 -11.09 0.47 9.26
N ARG A 570 -12.43 0.41 9.16
CA ARG A 570 -13.31 1.55 8.85
C ARG A 570 -14.58 1.53 9.69
N ALA A 571 -15.02 2.68 10.18
CA ALA A 571 -16.15 2.77 11.11
C ALA A 571 -17.50 2.78 10.39
N ASN A 572 -18.43 1.92 10.79
CA ASN A 572 -19.81 1.90 10.32
C ASN A 572 -20.70 2.80 11.18
N ALA A 573 -21.76 3.37 10.59
CA ALA A 573 -22.76 4.13 11.33
C ALA A 573 -23.74 3.20 12.07
N ILE A 574 -24.05 3.52 13.33
CA ILE A 574 -24.87 2.68 14.20
C ILE A 574 -25.85 3.56 14.97
N THR A 575 -27.14 3.22 14.99
CA THR A 575 -28.12 3.87 15.88
C THR A 575 -28.76 2.85 16.80
N VAL A 576 -29.09 3.29 18.02
CA VAL A 576 -29.72 2.44 19.03
C VAL A 576 -31.08 3.01 19.40
N LYS A 577 -32.09 2.14 19.48
CA LYS A 577 -33.38 2.45 20.11
C LYS A 577 -33.33 2.10 21.59
N PRO A 578 -33.45 3.07 22.51
CA PRO A 578 -33.77 2.78 23.90
C PRO A 578 -35.25 2.39 24.02
N GLU A 579 -35.50 1.24 24.65
CA GLU A 579 -36.77 0.70 25.19
C GLU A 579 -38.11 1.22 24.61
N ARG A 580 -38.87 0.33 23.94
CA ARG A 580 -40.33 0.47 23.79
C ARG A 580 -41.04 -0.65 24.56
N GLU A 581 -41.97 -0.29 25.43
CA GLU A 581 -42.94 -1.22 26.01
C GLU A 581 -43.92 -1.66 24.90
N MET A 582 -43.89 -2.94 24.55
CA MET A 582 -44.85 -3.52 23.62
C MET A 582 -46.21 -3.74 24.29
N PRO A 583 -47.31 -3.87 23.54
CA PRO A 583 -48.61 -4.29 24.10
C PRO A 583 -48.57 -5.64 24.84
N SER A 584 -47.53 -6.46 24.60
CA SER A 584 -47.23 -7.71 25.31
C SER A 584 -46.56 -7.54 26.67
N GLY A 585 -46.17 -6.32 27.06
CA GLY A 585 -45.43 -6.02 28.29
C GLY A 585 -43.92 -6.30 28.21
N GLU A 586 -43.38 -6.58 27.02
CA GLU A 586 -41.96 -6.83 26.79
C GLU A 586 -41.23 -5.56 26.31
N THR A 587 -39.98 -5.36 26.77
CA THR A 587 -39.08 -4.27 26.33
C THR A 587 -37.83 -4.84 25.66
N PHE A 588 -37.36 -4.18 24.59
CA PHE A 588 -36.13 -4.53 23.87
C PHE A 588 -35.41 -3.27 23.39
N ASP A 589 -34.08 -3.28 23.43
CA ASP A 589 -33.23 -2.37 22.66
C ASP A 589 -33.03 -2.92 21.24
N GLN A 590 -32.95 -2.02 20.27
CA GLN A 590 -32.70 -2.38 18.87
C GLN A 590 -31.50 -1.61 18.34
N VAL A 591 -30.55 -2.32 17.73
CA VAL A 591 -29.45 -1.69 16.99
C VAL A 591 -29.71 -1.81 15.51
N TRP A 592 -29.43 -0.72 14.82
CA TRP A 592 -29.51 -0.65 13.38
C TRP A 592 -28.18 -0.15 12.81
N VAL A 593 -27.72 -0.86 11.77
CA VAL A 593 -26.54 -0.56 10.97
C VAL A 593 -27.01 -0.53 9.51
N PRO A 594 -26.84 0.57 8.77
CA PRO A 594 -27.29 0.67 7.38
C PRO A 594 -26.71 -0.46 6.51
N GLY A 595 -27.53 -1.08 5.66
CA GLY A 595 -27.08 -2.15 4.75
C GLY A 595 -26.83 -3.51 5.42
N VAL A 596 -27.05 -3.61 6.73
CA VAL A 596 -27.01 -4.86 7.51
C VAL A 596 -28.41 -5.11 8.09
N THR A 597 -28.88 -6.35 8.12
CA THR A 597 -30.26 -6.63 8.59
C THR A 597 -30.33 -6.46 10.11
N THR A 598 -31.38 -5.77 10.62
CA THR A 598 -31.53 -5.43 12.05
C THR A 598 -31.49 -6.64 12.99
N GLY A 599 -30.62 -6.61 14.00
CA GLY A 599 -30.68 -7.54 15.14
C GLY A 599 -31.78 -7.17 16.14
N ARG A 600 -32.41 -8.16 16.79
CA ARG A 600 -33.36 -7.98 17.91
C ARG A 600 -32.86 -8.78 19.11
N MET A 601 -32.88 -8.19 20.31
CA MET A 601 -32.63 -8.92 21.55
C MET A 601 -33.93 -9.36 22.25
N PRO A 602 -33.99 -10.56 22.88
CA PRO A 602 -35.07 -10.94 23.78
C PRO A 602 -34.81 -10.59 25.28
N ASN A 603 -35.71 -9.75 25.82
CA ASN A 603 -36.31 -9.67 27.18
C ASN A 603 -35.48 -9.41 28.47
N ARG A 604 -35.79 -8.28 29.18
CA ARG A 604 -36.09 -8.10 30.66
C ARG A 604 -35.61 -6.75 31.30
N PRO A 605 -36.10 -6.37 32.51
CA PRO A 605 -37.15 -5.39 32.84
C PRO A 605 -36.69 -3.91 33.01
N LEU A 606 -37.68 -3.01 32.97
CA LEU A 606 -37.71 -1.52 33.03
C LEU A 606 -36.90 -0.75 34.10
N SER A 607 -35.87 -1.29 34.76
CA SER A 607 -35.27 -0.62 35.93
C SER A 607 -34.06 0.30 35.67
N SER A 608 -33.63 0.56 34.43
CA SER A 608 -32.54 1.55 34.24
C SER A 608 -32.69 2.39 32.96
N LEU A 609 -33.47 3.46 33.03
CA LEU A 609 -33.64 4.50 31.99
C LEU A 609 -32.35 5.28 31.62
N ASN A 610 -31.17 4.85 32.07
CA ASN A 610 -29.88 5.54 31.90
C ASN A 610 -28.78 4.56 31.46
N ILE A 611 -29.07 3.68 30.48
CA ILE A 611 -28.04 2.83 29.87
C ILE A 611 -27.29 3.65 28.79
N ASN A 612 -25.96 3.68 28.86
CA ASN A 612 -25.11 4.26 27.83
C ASN A 612 -24.64 3.16 26.89
N HIS A 613 -24.90 3.32 25.59
CA HIS A 613 -24.42 2.39 24.58
C HIS A 613 -23.02 2.77 24.11
N ARG A 614 -22.12 1.80 24.04
CA ARG A 614 -20.75 1.92 23.53
C ARG A 614 -20.45 0.76 22.58
N PHE A 615 -19.42 0.93 21.76
CA PHE A 615 -18.94 -0.08 20.84
C PHE A 615 -17.42 -0.16 20.94
N ALA A 616 -16.89 -1.34 21.20
CA ALA A 616 -15.45 -1.60 21.33
C ALA A 616 -15.15 -3.09 21.16
N ASP A 617 -13.96 -3.43 20.65
CA ASP A 617 -13.49 -4.81 20.50
C ASP A 617 -13.04 -5.36 21.86
N ILE A 618 -13.93 -6.06 22.55
CA ILE A 618 -13.70 -6.57 23.92
C ILE A 618 -13.12 -7.99 23.92
N ASP A 619 -13.21 -8.72 22.80
CA ASP A 619 -12.72 -10.09 22.68
C ASP A 619 -11.44 -10.25 21.83
N GLY A 620 -11.04 -9.20 21.12
CA GLY A 620 -9.77 -9.06 20.41
C GLY A 620 -9.80 -9.62 19.00
N ASP A 621 -10.98 -9.70 18.38
CA ASP A 621 -11.17 -10.31 17.06
C ASP A 621 -11.10 -9.30 15.89
N GLY A 622 -10.88 -8.02 16.20
CA GLY A 622 -10.82 -6.91 15.28
C GLY A 622 -12.17 -6.26 14.97
N ARG A 623 -13.27 -6.71 15.60
CA ARG A 623 -14.63 -6.16 15.40
C ARG A 623 -15.17 -5.59 16.70
N ALA A 624 -15.97 -4.54 16.61
CA ALA A 624 -16.57 -3.94 17.79
C ALA A 624 -17.81 -4.69 18.29
N GLU A 625 -17.83 -4.99 19.59
CA GLU A 625 -18.99 -5.48 20.33
C GLU A 625 -19.97 -4.38 20.68
N TRP A 626 -21.23 -4.74 20.90
CA TRP A 626 -22.20 -3.81 21.47
C TRP A 626 -22.22 -3.90 22.99
N LEU A 627 -21.89 -2.79 23.64
CA LEU A 627 -21.77 -2.68 25.10
C LEU A 627 -22.90 -1.81 25.67
N GLN A 628 -23.63 -2.37 26.63
CA GLN A 628 -24.63 -1.68 27.45
C GLN A 628 -24.01 -1.34 28.81
N VAL A 629 -23.66 -0.08 29.01
CA VAL A 629 -23.12 0.41 30.27
C VAL A 629 -24.27 0.92 31.15
N HIS A 630 -24.51 0.26 32.26
CA HIS A 630 -25.55 0.61 33.23
C HIS A 630 -25.14 1.79 34.13
N PRO A 631 -26.10 2.44 34.82
CA PRO A 631 -25.81 3.58 35.70
C PRO A 631 -24.80 3.30 36.82
N ASP A 632 -24.73 2.04 37.29
CA ASP A 632 -23.78 1.56 38.29
C ASP A 632 -22.43 1.12 37.70
N SER A 633 -22.20 1.45 36.42
CA SER A 633 -21.04 1.11 35.60
C SER A 633 -20.86 -0.38 35.27
N SER A 634 -21.86 -1.23 35.58
CA SER A 634 -21.87 -2.61 35.09
C SER A 634 -22.08 -2.65 33.57
N VAL A 635 -21.51 -3.66 32.91
CA VAL A 635 -21.47 -3.75 31.45
C VAL A 635 -21.96 -5.12 31.01
N LYS A 636 -22.97 -5.10 30.14
CA LYS A 636 -23.36 -6.26 29.36
C LYS A 636 -22.88 -6.09 27.93
N ALA A 637 -22.29 -7.14 27.36
CA ALA A 637 -21.84 -7.15 25.97
C ALA A 637 -22.66 -8.15 25.15
N VAL A 638 -22.86 -7.82 23.88
CA VAL A 638 -23.24 -8.78 22.84
C VAL A 638 -22.07 -8.94 21.89
N LEU A 639 -21.52 -10.16 21.85
CA LEU A 639 -20.39 -10.49 21.00
C LEU A 639 -20.74 -10.36 19.52
N ASN A 640 -19.83 -9.78 18.74
CA ASN A 640 -19.98 -9.67 17.29
C ASN A 640 -19.52 -10.98 16.63
N GLN A 641 -20.40 -11.66 15.87
CA GLN A 641 -20.05 -12.96 15.26
C GLN A 641 -19.66 -12.84 13.77
N PRO A 642 -18.52 -13.43 13.35
CA PRO A 642 -18.10 -13.43 11.95
C PRO A 642 -19.12 -14.15 11.05
N ASP A 643 -19.26 -13.65 9.81
CA ASP A 643 -20.07 -14.22 8.72
C ASP A 643 -21.60 -14.22 8.89
N SER A 644 -22.13 -13.53 9.90
CA SER A 644 -23.59 -13.39 10.06
C SER A 644 -24.12 -12.12 9.36
N GLN A 645 -25.28 -12.20 8.69
CA GLN A 645 -26.02 -11.01 8.21
C GLN A 645 -26.55 -10.11 9.36
N PHE A 646 -26.25 -10.47 10.60
CA PHE A 646 -26.77 -9.92 11.84
C PHE A 646 -25.69 -10.05 12.93
N PRO A 647 -24.77 -9.09 13.06
CA PRO A 647 -23.57 -9.23 13.90
C PRO A 647 -23.88 -9.53 15.39
N TRP A 648 -25.07 -9.15 15.88
CA TRP A 648 -25.48 -9.30 17.28
C TRP A 648 -26.81 -10.07 17.46
N ILE A 649 -26.86 -11.37 17.12
CA ILE A 649 -28.03 -12.25 17.40
C ILE A 649 -27.92 -13.02 18.74
N GLY A 650 -26.77 -12.92 19.42
CA GLY A 650 -26.52 -13.63 20.69
C GLY A 650 -27.29 -13.05 21.89
N GLY A 651 -27.41 -13.84 22.96
CA GLY A 651 -27.80 -13.29 24.25
C GLY A 651 -26.70 -12.41 24.81
N SER A 652 -27.07 -11.27 25.43
CA SER A 652 -26.10 -10.43 26.15
C SER A 652 -25.52 -11.20 27.34
N GLN A 653 -24.22 -11.12 27.55
CA GLN A 653 -23.57 -11.64 28.75
C GLN A 653 -23.07 -10.48 29.62
N MET A 654 -23.08 -10.68 30.93
CA MET A 654 -22.40 -9.76 31.83
C MET A 654 -20.90 -9.89 31.58
N VAL A 655 -20.25 -8.80 31.18
CA VAL A 655 -18.80 -8.76 31.01
C VAL A 655 -18.11 -8.02 32.14
N ALA A 656 -18.78 -7.06 32.79
CA ALA A 656 -18.28 -6.37 33.97
C ALA A 656 -19.40 -6.13 35.00
N SER A 657 -19.17 -6.49 36.27
CA SER A 657 -20.11 -6.27 37.38
C SER A 657 -20.24 -4.81 37.83
N GLY A 658 -19.43 -3.91 37.27
CA GLY A 658 -19.41 -2.48 37.61
C GLY A 658 -18.57 -2.17 38.83
N VAL A 659 -18.13 -0.91 38.92
CA VAL A 659 -17.24 -0.40 39.97
C VAL A 659 -17.93 0.63 40.88
N GLY A 660 -19.25 0.83 40.72
CA GLY A 660 -20.04 1.75 41.53
C GLY A 660 -19.96 3.22 41.11
N GLU A 661 -19.34 3.51 39.97
CA GLU A 661 -19.22 4.84 39.39
C GLU A 661 -20.36 5.13 38.40
N PRO A 662 -20.64 6.40 38.06
CA PRO A 662 -21.65 6.72 37.04
C PRO A 662 -21.28 6.12 35.69
N GLY A 663 -22.17 5.34 35.08
CA GLY A 663 -21.94 4.73 33.77
C GLY A 663 -21.62 5.71 32.62
N GLY A 664 -21.84 7.02 32.79
CA GLY A 664 -21.42 8.08 31.86
C GLY A 664 -19.90 8.27 31.79
N ASN A 665 -19.19 7.87 32.84
CA ASN A 665 -17.75 8.04 32.99
C ASN A 665 -16.96 6.90 32.34
N VAL A 666 -17.64 5.80 31.98
CA VAL A 666 -16.99 4.61 31.41
C VAL A 666 -16.50 4.90 29.97
N ARG A 667 -15.27 4.48 29.69
CA ARG A 667 -14.63 4.48 28.36
C ARG A 667 -14.01 3.10 28.12
N PHE A 668 -13.76 2.81 26.84
CA PHE A 668 -13.08 1.59 26.41
C PHE A 668 -11.97 1.95 25.44
N ALA A 669 -10.78 1.45 25.67
CA ALA A 669 -9.60 1.62 24.81
C ALA A 669 -8.58 0.53 25.15
N ASP A 670 -7.84 0.02 24.15
CA ASP A 670 -6.74 -0.92 24.39
C ASP A 670 -5.52 -0.15 24.93
N ILE A 671 -5.30 -0.17 26.24
CA ILE A 671 -4.22 0.60 26.89
C ILE A 671 -2.97 -0.25 27.18
N ASP A 672 -3.01 -1.57 26.98
CA ASP A 672 -1.83 -2.44 27.14
C ASP A 672 -1.28 -3.05 25.83
N GLY A 673 -2.04 -2.91 24.75
CA GLY A 673 -1.67 -3.23 23.37
C GLY A 673 -1.87 -4.70 23.03
N ASP A 674 -2.77 -5.38 23.74
CA ASP A 674 -3.03 -6.80 23.56
C ASP A 674 -4.13 -7.10 22.52
N GLY A 675 -4.71 -6.04 21.93
CA GLY A 675 -5.77 -6.08 20.93
C GLY A 675 -7.18 -6.05 21.54
N ARG A 676 -7.33 -6.04 22.86
CA ARG A 676 -8.62 -5.99 23.54
C ARG A 676 -8.84 -4.66 24.24
N ALA A 677 -10.06 -4.15 24.14
CA ALA A 677 -10.42 -2.92 24.80
C ALA A 677 -10.49 -3.12 26.33
N ASP A 678 -9.80 -2.24 27.04
CA ASP A 678 -9.77 -2.19 28.50
C ASP A 678 -10.88 -1.30 29.07
N TYR A 679 -11.24 -1.56 30.32
CA TYR A 679 -12.31 -0.83 31.01
C TYR A 679 -11.71 0.36 31.75
N LEU A 680 -12.17 1.56 31.42
CA LEU A 680 -11.70 2.81 32.01
C LEU A 680 -12.85 3.58 32.65
N VAL A 681 -12.61 4.21 33.80
CA VAL A 681 -13.49 5.24 34.36
C VAL A 681 -12.76 6.56 34.32
N VAL A 682 -13.36 7.56 33.66
CA VAL A 682 -12.85 8.94 33.59
C VAL A 682 -13.74 9.82 34.45
N ASP A 683 -13.22 10.28 35.57
CA ASP A 683 -13.92 11.15 36.51
C ASP A 683 -14.11 12.56 35.93
N PRO A 684 -15.07 13.36 36.43
CA PRO A 684 -15.33 14.71 35.91
C PRO A 684 -14.12 15.66 35.97
N ASP A 685 -13.15 15.39 36.84
CA ASP A 685 -11.90 16.14 36.97
C ASP A 685 -10.76 15.61 36.07
N GLY A 686 -11.06 14.63 35.21
CA GLY A 686 -10.10 14.00 34.30
C GLY A 686 -9.26 12.89 34.93
N THR A 687 -9.48 12.52 36.20
CA THR A 687 -8.83 11.35 36.79
C THR A 687 -9.25 10.07 36.07
N VAL A 688 -8.30 9.19 35.77
CA VAL A 688 -8.57 7.93 35.03
C VAL A 688 -8.21 6.73 35.90
N GLN A 689 -9.18 5.83 36.07
CA GLN A 689 -9.00 4.52 36.69
C GLN A 689 -9.14 3.42 35.64
N ALA A 690 -8.35 2.35 35.72
CA ALA A 690 -8.34 1.32 34.68
C ALA A 690 -8.32 -0.12 35.20
N TRP A 691 -8.87 -1.01 34.38
CA TRP A 691 -8.91 -2.45 34.56
C TRP A 691 -8.58 -3.13 33.23
N LEU A 692 -7.53 -3.95 33.22
CA LEU A 692 -7.08 -4.64 32.02
C LEU A 692 -7.91 -5.86 31.69
N ASN A 693 -8.21 -6.04 30.40
CA ASN A 693 -9.05 -7.09 29.88
C ASN A 693 -8.26 -8.37 29.58
N GLY A 694 -8.33 -9.34 30.49
CA GLY A 694 -7.74 -10.66 30.30
C GLY A 694 -8.58 -11.64 29.47
N GLY A 695 -9.71 -11.20 28.90
CA GLY A 695 -10.65 -12.02 28.15
C GLY A 695 -11.64 -12.83 29.02
N PRO A 696 -12.44 -13.72 28.40
CA PRO A 696 -13.48 -14.47 29.07
C PRO A 696 -12.92 -15.48 30.08
N LYS A 697 -13.59 -15.65 31.22
CA LYS A 697 -13.21 -16.66 32.23
C LYS A 697 -13.45 -18.08 31.70
N PRO A 698 -12.49 -19.01 31.85
CA PRO A 698 -12.64 -20.41 31.40
C PRO A 698 -13.82 -21.16 32.05
N GLU A 699 -14.23 -20.76 33.26
CA GLU A 699 -15.30 -21.37 34.04
C GLU A 699 -16.69 -20.73 33.86
N GLY A 700 -16.78 -19.70 33.00
CA GLY A 700 -17.98 -18.88 32.81
C GLY A 700 -18.16 -17.78 33.88
N GLY A 701 -18.79 -16.67 33.50
CA GLY A 701 -18.97 -15.47 34.34
C GLY A 701 -18.30 -14.22 33.73
N ASP A 702 -18.22 -13.12 34.51
CA ASP A 702 -17.61 -11.85 34.08
C ASP A 702 -16.20 -12.06 33.49
N TYR A 703 -15.81 -11.21 32.54
CA TYR A 703 -14.46 -11.19 31.97
C TYR A 703 -13.39 -10.98 33.06
N ILE A 704 -12.16 -11.39 32.77
CA ILE A 704 -11.04 -11.22 33.69
C ILE A 704 -10.61 -9.76 33.67
N TRP A 705 -11.10 -8.96 34.60
CA TRP A 705 -10.66 -7.58 34.80
C TRP A 705 -9.54 -7.50 35.83
N ARG A 706 -8.36 -7.05 35.42
CA ARG A 706 -7.20 -6.89 36.31
C ARG A 706 -7.09 -5.42 36.74
N PRO A 707 -7.43 -5.07 38.00
CA PRO A 707 -7.44 -3.68 38.44
C PRO A 707 -6.03 -3.09 38.42
N GLN A 708 -5.90 -1.89 37.85
CA GLN A 708 -4.68 -1.10 37.83
C GLN A 708 -4.72 0.09 38.80
N GLY A 709 -5.92 0.41 39.30
CA GLY A 709 -6.16 1.57 40.15
C GLY A 709 -6.19 2.86 39.32
N THR A 710 -5.83 3.99 39.95
CA THR A 710 -5.71 5.27 39.27
C THR A 710 -4.48 5.27 38.37
N ILE A 711 -4.70 5.37 37.07
CA ILE A 711 -3.64 5.41 36.07
C ILE A 711 -3.25 6.84 35.69
N SER A 712 -4.15 7.83 35.82
CA SER A 712 -3.84 9.24 35.55
C SER A 712 -4.54 10.17 36.55
N THR A 713 -3.86 11.25 36.97
CA THR A 713 -4.39 12.32 37.82
C THR A 713 -3.94 13.68 37.30
N GLY A 714 -4.76 14.72 37.44
CA GLY A 714 -4.35 16.12 37.19
C GLY A 714 -4.40 16.58 35.73
N LEU A 715 -5.25 15.97 34.90
CA LEU A 715 -5.59 16.54 33.59
C LEU A 715 -6.24 17.92 33.80
N ARG A 716 -5.89 18.90 32.97
CA ARG A 716 -6.31 20.31 33.18
C ARG A 716 -7.71 20.61 32.67
N SER A 717 -8.38 19.59 32.12
CA SER A 717 -9.62 19.69 31.40
C SER A 717 -10.66 18.69 31.91
N PRO A 718 -11.96 19.01 31.84
CA PRO A 718 -13.04 18.09 32.23
C PRO A 718 -13.12 16.86 31.31
N ASP A 719 -13.75 15.80 31.80
CA ASP A 719 -13.97 14.49 31.15
C ASP A 719 -14.28 14.50 29.63
N SER A 720 -15.03 15.49 29.13
CA SER A 720 -15.38 15.66 27.71
C SER A 720 -14.18 16.00 26.79
N GLN A 721 -13.01 16.29 27.36
CA GLN A 721 -11.81 16.75 26.67
C GLN A 721 -10.65 15.73 26.71
N VAL A 722 -10.88 14.58 27.35
CA VAL A 722 -9.92 13.45 27.41
C VAL A 722 -10.25 12.45 26.30
N GLN A 723 -9.30 12.19 25.42
CA GLN A 723 -9.44 11.21 24.33
C GLN A 723 -8.34 10.15 24.40
N PHE A 724 -8.68 8.94 23.98
CA PHE A 724 -7.77 7.81 23.87
C PHE A 724 -7.66 7.38 22.41
N ALA A 725 -6.45 7.34 21.86
CA ALA A 725 -6.17 6.90 20.49
C ALA A 725 -4.70 6.46 20.38
N ASP A 726 -4.41 5.48 19.52
CA ASP A 726 -3.03 5.02 19.27
C ASP A 726 -2.32 6.01 18.33
N LEU A 727 -1.50 6.91 18.89
CA LEU A 727 -0.89 8.01 18.16
C LEU A 727 0.54 7.72 17.69
N ASP A 728 1.25 6.75 18.28
CA ASP A 728 2.55 6.27 17.80
C ASP A 728 2.47 5.00 16.94
N GLY A 729 1.31 4.35 16.87
CA GLY A 729 1.12 3.09 16.16
C GLY A 729 1.75 1.92 16.90
N ASP A 730 1.97 2.02 18.22
CA ASP A 730 2.56 0.95 19.03
C ASP A 730 1.53 -0.08 19.53
N GLY A 731 0.26 0.13 19.16
CA GLY A 731 -0.87 -0.72 19.51
C GLY A 731 -1.55 -0.31 20.81
N ARG A 732 -1.01 0.65 21.56
CA ARG A 732 -1.61 1.15 22.81
C ARG A 732 -2.27 2.50 22.60
N ALA A 733 -3.42 2.69 23.23
CA ALA A 733 -4.08 3.97 23.24
C ALA A 733 -3.32 4.97 24.13
N ASP A 734 -2.90 6.08 23.51
CA ASP A 734 -2.35 7.28 24.15
C ASP A 734 -3.46 8.23 24.59
N LEU A 735 -3.12 9.17 25.49
CA LEU A 735 -4.07 10.12 26.06
C LEU A 735 -3.82 11.54 25.52
N LEU A 736 -4.87 12.15 24.94
CA LEU A 736 -4.90 13.58 24.62
C LEU A 736 -5.78 14.35 25.61
N ASP A 737 -5.25 15.47 26.10
CA ASP A 737 -5.97 16.49 26.87
C ASP A 737 -6.03 17.78 26.04
N VAL A 738 -7.22 18.12 25.51
CA VAL A 738 -7.42 19.27 24.61
C VAL A 738 -8.24 20.36 25.29
N ASN A 739 -7.63 21.50 25.57
CA ASN A 739 -8.34 22.68 26.06
C ASN A 739 -9.19 23.28 24.94
N SER A 740 -10.52 23.14 25.04
CA SER A 740 -11.45 23.61 24.00
C SER A 740 -11.55 25.14 23.84
N ALA A 741 -11.04 25.93 24.79
CA ALA A 741 -11.08 27.39 24.75
C ALA A 741 -9.80 28.00 24.14
N THR A 742 -8.65 27.36 24.35
CA THR A 742 -7.34 27.85 23.90
C THR A 742 -6.72 27.01 22.79
N GLY A 743 -7.20 25.78 22.58
CA GLY A 743 -6.55 24.79 21.72
C GLY A 743 -5.29 24.17 22.32
N ASP A 744 -4.96 24.50 23.57
CA ASP A 744 -3.81 23.92 24.27
C ASP A 744 -4.01 22.41 24.36
N THR A 745 -3.14 21.65 23.69
CA THR A 745 -3.21 20.19 23.66
C THR A 745 -1.99 19.62 24.39
N TRP A 746 -2.26 18.72 25.33
CA TRP A 746 -1.26 17.97 26.06
C TRP A 746 -1.37 16.50 25.67
N LEU A 747 -0.26 15.96 25.18
CA LEU A 747 -0.14 14.56 24.82
C LEU A 747 0.56 13.80 25.94
N TRP A 748 -0.04 12.69 26.34
CA TRP A 748 0.51 11.74 27.28
C TRP A 748 0.62 10.39 26.60
N ARG A 749 1.87 9.98 26.32
CA ARG A 749 2.14 8.67 25.72
C ARG A 749 2.00 7.57 26.76
N ASN A 750 1.34 6.48 26.38
CA ASN A 750 1.08 5.34 27.23
C ASN A 750 2.27 4.35 27.27
N GLY A 751 3.09 4.44 28.32
CA GLY A 751 4.18 3.49 28.55
C GLY A 751 3.72 2.12 29.09
N GLY A 752 2.43 1.97 29.43
CA GLY A 752 1.85 0.79 30.05
C GLY A 752 2.27 0.58 31.51
N PRO A 753 1.95 -0.61 32.07
CA PRO A 753 2.29 -0.94 33.45
C PRO A 753 3.81 -1.21 33.56
N PRO A 754 4.55 -0.56 34.48
CA PRO A 754 5.93 -0.92 34.78
C PRO A 754 6.00 -2.30 35.45
N ALA A 755 7.21 -2.84 35.67
CA ALA A 755 7.43 -4.10 36.41
C ALA A 755 7.10 -4.02 37.94
N GLY A 756 6.11 -3.21 38.32
CA GLY A 756 5.65 -2.92 39.69
C GLY A 756 4.33 -2.12 39.68
N PRO A 757 3.80 -1.71 40.85
CA PRO A 757 2.54 -0.97 40.93
C PRO A 757 2.64 0.44 40.33
N GLY A 758 1.67 0.82 39.50
CA GLY A 758 1.57 2.15 38.87
C GLY A 758 1.27 2.06 37.37
N TRP A 759 0.98 3.21 36.73
CA TRP A 759 0.86 3.31 35.28
C TRP A 759 1.84 4.37 34.79
N THR A 760 2.57 4.07 33.71
CA THR A 760 3.59 5.00 33.22
C THR A 760 3.00 5.85 32.11
N TRP A 761 2.68 7.10 32.42
CA TRP A 761 2.39 8.11 31.42
C TRP A 761 3.61 8.99 31.18
N HIS A 762 4.01 9.10 29.93
CA HIS A 762 5.08 10.00 29.55
C HIS A 762 4.47 11.28 29.00
N GLN A 763 4.44 12.34 29.81
CA GLN A 763 4.05 13.67 29.36
C GLN A 763 4.96 14.10 28.22
N GLN A 764 4.42 14.22 27.00
CA GLN A 764 5.21 14.67 25.84
C GLN A 764 5.27 16.21 25.73
N GLY A 765 4.57 16.92 26.64
CA GLY A 765 4.62 18.38 26.77
C GLY A 765 3.32 19.09 26.34
N SER A 766 3.31 20.42 26.52
CA SER A 766 2.34 21.31 25.89
C SER A 766 2.84 21.64 24.48
N ILE A 767 2.04 21.42 23.45
CA ILE A 767 2.51 21.66 22.08
C ILE A 767 2.72 23.18 21.82
N THR A 768 2.04 24.08 22.55
CA THR A 768 2.37 25.53 22.63
C THR A 768 2.06 26.16 24.00
N ALA A 769 2.46 27.42 24.22
CA ALA A 769 1.97 28.29 25.28
C ALA A 769 1.07 29.39 24.69
N ALA A 770 -0.19 29.45 25.11
CA ALA A 770 -1.17 30.54 24.94
C ALA A 770 -1.02 31.39 23.65
N ASN A 771 -1.79 31.06 22.61
CA ASN A 771 -1.93 31.90 21.41
C ASN A 771 -3.35 31.80 20.83
N THR A 772 -3.93 32.92 20.38
CA THR A 772 -5.22 33.02 19.66
C THR A 772 -5.19 32.45 18.22
N SER A 773 -4.27 31.54 17.91
CA SER A 773 -4.03 30.99 16.56
C SER A 773 -4.76 29.67 16.35
N GLN A 774 -5.08 29.35 15.10
CA GLN A 774 -5.76 28.09 14.76
C GLN A 774 -4.75 26.95 14.76
N VAL A 775 -5.02 25.89 15.50
CA VAL A 775 -4.27 24.63 15.44
C VAL A 775 -4.89 23.74 14.35
N VAL A 776 -4.04 23.17 13.50
CA VAL A 776 -4.42 22.21 12.46
C VAL A 776 -3.53 20.99 12.57
N TYR A 777 -4.14 19.81 12.49
CA TYR A 777 -3.44 18.54 12.36
C TYR A 777 -3.60 18.07 10.92
N ALA A 778 -2.49 17.87 10.22
CA ALA A 778 -2.48 17.44 8.83
C ALA A 778 -1.15 16.76 8.51
N ASP A 779 -1.15 15.77 7.63
CA ASP A 779 0.07 15.10 7.16
C ASP A 779 0.80 16.02 6.16
N LEU A 780 1.87 16.70 6.61
CA LEU A 780 2.63 17.64 5.78
C LEU A 780 3.73 16.95 4.96
N ASN A 781 4.23 15.79 5.40
CA ASN A 781 5.36 15.11 4.78
C ASN A 781 4.97 13.84 4.00
N GLY A 782 3.74 13.37 4.14
CA GLY A 782 3.16 12.20 3.47
C GLY A 782 3.47 10.88 4.15
N ASP A 783 3.89 10.89 5.43
CA ASP A 783 4.24 9.68 6.18
C ASP A 783 3.05 9.01 6.89
N ARG A 784 1.84 9.51 6.61
CA ARG A 784 0.55 9.10 7.18
C ARG A 784 0.39 9.39 8.66
N ARG A 785 1.28 10.19 9.25
CA ARG A 785 1.15 10.69 10.62
C ARG A 785 0.68 12.13 10.55
N ALA A 786 -0.23 12.50 11.46
CA ALA A 786 -0.66 13.89 11.55
C ALA A 786 0.48 14.74 12.13
N ASP A 787 0.92 15.74 11.37
CA ASP A 787 1.84 16.76 11.84
C ASP A 787 1.09 17.88 12.56
N TYR A 788 1.81 18.65 13.35
CA TYR A 788 1.24 19.78 14.09
C TYR A 788 1.51 21.09 13.35
N LEU A 789 0.44 21.83 13.06
CA LEU A 789 0.49 23.13 12.39
C LEU A 789 -0.16 24.21 13.25
N GLN A 790 0.56 25.30 13.45
CA GLN A 790 0.03 26.53 14.04
C GLN A 790 -0.18 27.57 12.94
N VAL A 791 -1.44 27.94 12.69
CA VAL A 791 -1.83 28.96 11.72
C VAL A 791 -2.15 30.27 12.42
N ASN A 792 -1.28 31.26 12.23
CA ASN A 792 -1.41 32.59 12.83
C ASN A 792 -2.54 33.40 12.18
N ALA A 793 -2.99 34.46 12.86
CA ALA A 793 -4.08 35.31 12.41
C ALA A 793 -3.86 35.96 11.02
N ASP A 794 -2.61 36.13 10.60
CA ASP A 794 -2.17 36.66 9.31
C ASP A 794 -1.95 35.58 8.22
N GLY A 795 -2.24 34.32 8.55
CA GLY A 795 -2.10 33.18 7.65
C GLY A 795 -0.70 32.59 7.59
N SER A 796 0.28 33.11 8.34
CA SER A 796 1.58 32.46 8.48
C SER A 796 1.46 31.15 9.27
N VAL A 797 2.31 30.16 8.95
CA VAL A 797 2.22 28.82 9.51
C VAL A 797 3.56 28.35 10.05
N GLN A 798 3.53 27.88 11.29
CA GLN A 798 4.64 27.14 11.91
C GLN A 798 4.28 25.66 11.97
N ALA A 799 5.25 24.78 11.76
CA ALA A 799 5.02 23.34 11.77
C ALA A 799 6.07 22.55 12.53
N TRP A 800 5.64 21.39 13.00
CA TRP A 800 6.46 20.39 13.67
C TRP A 800 6.13 19.03 13.05
N LEU A 801 7.13 18.41 12.41
CA LEU A 801 6.95 17.09 11.81
C LEU A 801 6.96 16.01 12.88
N ASN A 802 6.04 15.06 12.75
CA ASN A 802 5.82 13.94 13.62
C ASN A 802 6.68 12.74 13.20
N GLY A 803 7.94 12.70 13.64
CA GLY A 803 8.86 11.60 13.38
C GLY A 803 8.62 10.34 14.23
N GLY A 804 7.60 10.33 15.09
CA GLY A 804 7.31 9.23 16.00
C GLY A 804 8.34 9.07 17.14
N PRO A 805 8.33 7.93 17.84
CA PRO A 805 9.19 7.69 19.00
C PRO A 805 10.68 7.52 18.62
N LYS A 806 11.59 8.06 19.45
CA LYS A 806 13.04 7.94 19.24
C LYS A 806 13.54 6.50 19.48
N PRO A 807 14.42 5.96 18.61
CA PRO A 807 15.12 4.70 18.88
C PRO A 807 15.97 4.81 20.16
N GLY A 808 15.71 3.92 21.12
CA GLY A 808 16.42 3.88 22.41
C GLY A 808 15.65 4.42 23.62
N GLY A 809 14.43 4.92 23.43
CA GLY A 809 13.57 5.45 24.50
C GLY A 809 13.87 6.91 24.86
N GLY A 810 12.81 7.67 25.22
CA GLY A 810 12.85 9.12 25.48
C GLY A 810 11.89 9.94 24.60
N ASP A 811 11.96 11.27 24.68
CA ASP A 811 11.06 12.23 24.00
C ASP A 811 10.88 11.94 22.51
N TRP A 812 9.65 12.13 22.02
CA TRP A 812 9.22 12.06 20.61
C TRP A 812 10.09 12.88 19.62
N TYR A 813 10.23 12.43 18.37
CA TYR A 813 10.79 13.25 17.29
C TYR A 813 9.74 14.25 16.81
N TRP A 814 9.50 15.33 17.56
CA TRP A 814 8.89 16.54 16.98
C TRP A 814 10.00 17.36 16.35
N THR A 815 10.10 17.32 15.03
CA THR A 815 11.13 18.07 14.33
C THR A 815 10.58 19.46 13.99
N PRO A 816 10.96 20.53 14.73
CA PRO A 816 10.49 21.87 14.43
C PRO A 816 10.97 22.29 13.05
N GLN A 817 10.04 22.72 12.21
CA GLN A 817 10.34 23.24 10.87
C GLN A 817 10.44 24.76 10.86
N GLY A 818 10.10 25.41 11.98
CA GLY A 818 9.97 26.87 12.05
C GLY A 818 8.77 27.35 11.25
N THR A 819 8.87 28.53 10.66
CA THR A 819 7.84 29.07 9.76
C THR A 819 7.93 28.38 8.41
N ILE A 820 6.95 27.54 8.08
CA ILE A 820 6.88 26.84 6.79
C ILE A 820 6.14 27.65 5.73
N ALA A 821 5.31 28.63 6.14
CA ALA A 821 4.66 29.57 5.24
C ALA A 821 4.62 30.96 5.89
N GLY A 822 5.12 31.99 5.18
CA GLY A 822 5.09 33.39 5.66
C GLY A 822 3.69 34.03 5.66
N GLY A 823 2.68 33.33 5.15
CA GLY A 823 1.33 33.84 4.95
C GLY A 823 1.17 34.57 3.62
N VAL A 824 -0.01 34.44 3.02
CA VAL A 824 -0.31 34.95 1.67
C VAL A 824 -1.20 36.21 1.71
N GLY A 825 -1.23 36.90 2.85
CA GLY A 825 -2.08 38.07 3.09
C GLY A 825 -3.56 37.74 3.41
N ALA A 826 -3.91 36.46 3.49
CA ALA A 826 -5.21 35.98 3.94
C ALA A 826 -5.27 35.88 5.47
N ARG A 827 -6.46 36.03 6.07
CA ARG A 827 -6.63 35.82 7.52
C ARG A 827 -6.49 34.33 7.84
N GLY A 828 -5.77 33.96 8.89
CA GLY A 828 -5.51 32.56 9.29
C GLY A 828 -6.74 31.66 9.34
N ARG A 829 -7.89 32.18 9.82
CA ARG A 829 -9.15 31.42 9.87
C ARG A 829 -9.68 30.97 8.49
N ASN A 830 -9.19 31.56 7.41
CA ASN A 830 -9.54 31.23 6.03
C ASN A 830 -8.56 30.19 5.44
N VAL A 831 -7.47 29.88 6.13
CA VAL A 831 -6.49 28.88 5.72
C VAL A 831 -7.00 27.48 6.09
N ARG A 832 -6.77 26.53 5.21
CA ARG A 832 -7.11 25.11 5.32
C ARG A 832 -5.94 24.29 4.80
N PHE A 833 -5.85 23.06 5.30
CA PHE A 833 -4.88 22.05 4.86
C PHE A 833 -5.63 20.83 4.37
N THR A 834 -5.39 20.41 3.13
CA THR A 834 -6.05 19.28 2.50
C THR A 834 -5.24 18.82 1.29
N ASP A 835 -5.26 17.54 0.96
CA ASP A 835 -4.58 17.03 -0.23
C ASP A 835 -5.42 17.34 -1.48
N LEU A 836 -4.97 18.26 -2.34
CA LEU A 836 -5.68 18.65 -3.57
C LEU A 836 -5.24 17.87 -4.80
N ASN A 837 -4.04 17.29 -4.79
CA ASN A 837 -3.44 16.62 -5.95
C ASN A 837 -3.37 15.08 -5.81
N GLY A 838 -3.66 14.56 -4.62
CA GLY A 838 -3.68 13.14 -4.27
C GLY A 838 -2.30 12.57 -4.03
N ASP A 839 -1.32 13.40 -3.61
CA ASP A 839 0.06 12.96 -3.36
C ASP A 839 0.31 12.53 -1.90
N GLY A 840 -0.72 12.55 -1.07
CA GLY A 840 -0.69 12.18 0.34
C GLY A 840 -0.24 13.31 1.26
N ARG A 841 0.13 14.49 0.73
CA ARG A 841 0.57 15.64 1.52
C ARG A 841 -0.52 16.70 1.58
N ALA A 842 -0.63 17.36 2.72
CA ALA A 842 -1.57 18.44 2.89
C ALA A 842 -1.09 19.72 2.20
N ASP A 843 -1.92 20.26 1.31
CA ASP A 843 -1.67 21.51 0.59
C ASP A 843 -2.19 22.74 1.36
N TYR A 844 -1.56 23.89 1.13
CA TYR A 844 -1.99 25.15 1.74
C TYR A 844 -3.10 25.76 0.89
N VAL A 845 -4.27 25.97 1.49
CA VAL A 845 -5.46 26.44 0.78
C VAL A 845 -6.08 27.64 1.49
N VAL A 846 -6.44 28.67 0.72
CA VAL A 846 -7.21 29.82 1.21
C VAL A 846 -8.61 29.79 0.63
N VAL A 847 -9.61 29.75 1.51
CA VAL A 847 -11.02 29.89 1.15
C VAL A 847 -11.46 31.32 1.45
N ASN A 848 -11.73 32.09 0.40
CA ASN A 848 -12.13 33.49 0.50
C ASN A 848 -13.59 33.64 0.93
N ALA A 849 -13.96 34.83 1.41
CA ALA A 849 -15.29 35.10 1.94
C ALA A 849 -16.43 34.91 0.90
N ASP A 850 -16.12 35.04 -0.38
CA ASP A 850 -17.02 34.83 -1.52
C ASP A 850 -17.06 33.38 -2.04
N GLY A 851 -16.34 32.47 -1.37
CA GLY A 851 -16.26 31.06 -1.75
C GLY A 851 -15.19 30.73 -2.78
N SER A 852 -14.47 31.72 -3.32
CA SER A 852 -13.30 31.42 -4.17
C SER A 852 -12.18 30.76 -3.36
N VAL A 853 -11.39 29.91 -4.03
CA VAL A 853 -10.32 29.13 -3.41
C VAL A 853 -9.02 29.38 -4.15
N GLN A 854 -7.96 29.67 -3.38
CA GLN A 854 -6.59 29.75 -3.86
C GLN A 854 -5.75 28.66 -3.20
N ALA A 855 -4.79 28.09 -3.93
CA ALA A 855 -4.01 26.97 -3.42
C ALA A 855 -2.53 27.06 -3.77
N TRP A 856 -1.74 26.40 -2.93
CA TRP A 856 -0.31 26.18 -3.09
C TRP A 856 -0.01 24.72 -2.78
N LEU A 857 0.52 24.01 -3.77
CA LEU A 857 0.84 22.58 -3.63
C LEU A 857 2.11 22.38 -2.80
N ASN A 858 2.04 21.43 -1.87
CA ASN A 858 3.11 21.10 -0.94
C ASN A 858 4.17 20.18 -1.56
N GLY A 859 5.31 20.74 -1.95
CA GLY A 859 6.46 20.00 -2.46
C GLY A 859 7.38 19.41 -1.37
N GLY A 860 7.10 19.65 -0.09
CA GLY A 860 7.94 19.23 1.03
C GLY A 860 9.04 20.25 1.42
N PRO A 861 9.94 19.84 2.35
CA PRO A 861 11.01 20.70 2.85
C PRO A 861 12.04 21.06 1.76
N ASN A 862 12.53 22.29 1.79
CA ASN A 862 13.51 22.80 0.83
C ASN A 862 14.94 22.32 1.17
N PRO A 863 15.62 21.52 0.31
CA PRO A 863 16.96 20.97 0.57
C PRO A 863 18.07 22.02 0.73
N GLY A 864 17.86 23.25 0.26
CA GLY A 864 18.85 24.33 0.33
C GLY A 864 18.83 25.15 1.63
N GLY A 865 17.88 24.88 2.53
CA GLY A 865 17.57 25.70 3.72
C GLY A 865 16.73 26.93 3.38
N GLY A 866 15.59 27.11 4.07
CA GLY A 866 14.60 28.18 3.84
C GLY A 866 13.16 27.66 3.76
N ASP A 867 12.21 28.52 3.37
CA ASP A 867 10.76 28.25 3.26
C ASP A 867 10.45 26.92 2.54
N TRP A 868 9.39 26.24 2.98
CA TRP A 868 8.83 25.01 2.39
C TRP A 868 8.48 25.23 0.90
N TYR A 869 8.59 24.19 0.08
CA TYR A 869 8.20 24.31 -1.32
C TYR A 869 6.68 24.41 -1.46
N TRP A 870 6.19 25.63 -1.63
CA TRP A 870 4.79 25.92 -1.95
C TRP A 870 4.68 26.32 -3.41
N THR A 871 4.14 25.45 -4.27
CA THR A 871 3.96 25.75 -5.69
C THR A 871 2.63 26.48 -5.90
N PRO A 872 2.64 27.79 -6.20
CA PRO A 872 1.41 28.57 -6.34
C PRO A 872 0.57 28.10 -7.52
N GLN A 873 -0.70 27.83 -7.28
CA GLN A 873 -1.67 27.44 -8.31
C GLN A 873 -2.60 28.60 -8.72
N GLY A 874 -2.54 29.72 -7.98
CA GLY A 874 -3.46 30.83 -8.15
C GLY A 874 -4.86 30.48 -7.65
N THR A 875 -5.89 31.04 -8.29
CA THR A 875 -7.28 30.73 -7.98
C THR A 875 -7.66 29.40 -8.62
N ILE A 876 -7.89 28.38 -7.80
CA ILE A 876 -8.27 27.05 -8.26
C ILE A 876 -9.79 26.90 -8.37
N ALA A 877 -10.57 27.69 -7.62
CA ALA A 877 -12.02 27.80 -7.77
C ALA A 877 -12.45 29.25 -7.71
N GLY A 878 -13.19 29.74 -8.70
CA GLY A 878 -13.72 31.11 -8.72
C GLY A 878 -14.85 31.38 -7.71
N GLY A 879 -15.31 30.33 -7.02
CA GLY A 879 -16.50 30.38 -6.17
C GLY A 879 -17.78 30.25 -6.98
N VAL A 880 -18.83 29.75 -6.34
CA VAL A 880 -20.13 29.43 -6.98
C VAL A 880 -21.25 30.34 -6.48
N GLY A 881 -20.89 31.51 -5.94
CA GLY A 881 -21.83 32.47 -5.34
C GLY A 881 -22.24 32.15 -3.90
N ALA A 882 -21.67 31.10 -3.30
CA ALA A 882 -21.87 30.76 -1.89
C ALA A 882 -20.78 31.41 -1.01
N PRO A 883 -21.10 31.87 0.21
CA PRO A 883 -20.10 32.47 1.09
C PRO A 883 -19.06 31.42 1.51
N GLY A 884 -17.80 31.79 1.63
CA GLY A 884 -16.70 30.86 1.95
C GLY A 884 -16.86 30.06 3.25
N ARG A 885 -17.61 30.60 4.23
CA ARG A 885 -17.94 29.86 5.46
C ARG A 885 -18.77 28.58 5.19
N ASN A 886 -19.41 28.50 4.03
CA ASN A 886 -20.22 27.38 3.56
C ASN A 886 -19.39 26.39 2.72
N VAL A 887 -18.15 26.74 2.35
CA VAL A 887 -17.27 25.87 1.58
C VAL A 887 -16.56 24.87 2.50
N ARG A 888 -16.45 23.62 2.04
CA ARG A 888 -15.68 22.51 2.61
C ARG A 888 -14.84 21.89 1.50
N LEU A 889 -13.73 21.28 1.90
CA LEU A 889 -12.86 20.48 1.05
C LEU A 889 -12.78 19.09 1.67
N ALA A 890 -13.18 18.07 0.92
CA ALA A 890 -13.20 16.68 1.38
C ALA A 890 -13.24 15.74 0.18
N ASP A 891 -12.58 14.59 0.27
CA ASP A 891 -12.64 13.55 -0.77
C ASP A 891 -14.01 12.83 -0.70
N LEU A 892 -14.85 13.00 -1.72
CA LEU A 892 -16.17 12.39 -1.81
C LEU A 892 -16.18 11.11 -2.65
N ASN A 893 -15.22 10.96 -3.57
CA ASN A 893 -15.19 9.86 -4.55
C ASN A 893 -14.13 8.80 -4.23
N GLY A 894 -13.29 9.03 -3.23
CA GLY A 894 -12.23 8.14 -2.77
C GLY A 894 -10.99 8.16 -3.64
N ASP A 895 -10.77 9.21 -4.45
CA ASP A 895 -9.63 9.31 -5.37
C ASP A 895 -8.37 9.94 -4.73
N GLY A 896 -8.44 10.25 -3.44
CA GLY A 896 -7.37 10.86 -2.66
C GLY A 896 -7.31 12.38 -2.77
N ARG A 897 -8.15 13.01 -3.60
CA ARG A 897 -8.17 14.47 -3.78
C ARG A 897 -9.36 15.09 -3.10
N ALA A 898 -9.13 16.24 -2.48
CA ALA A 898 -10.20 17.00 -1.86
C ALA A 898 -11.12 17.67 -2.88
N ASP A 899 -12.41 17.38 -2.79
CA ASP A 899 -13.47 17.94 -3.62
C ASP A 899 -14.01 19.26 -3.08
N TYR A 900 -14.54 20.12 -3.95
CA TYR A 900 -15.12 21.40 -3.55
C TYR A 900 -16.59 21.20 -3.20
N VAL A 901 -16.94 21.46 -1.95
CA VAL A 901 -18.27 21.19 -1.40
C VAL A 901 -18.87 22.46 -0.81
N VAL A 902 -20.11 22.77 -1.16
CA VAL A 902 -20.87 23.88 -0.60
C VAL A 902 -22.00 23.34 0.26
N VAL A 903 -21.97 23.69 1.55
CA VAL A 903 -23.04 23.41 2.52
C VAL A 903 -23.84 24.70 2.74
N ASN A 904 -25.03 24.77 2.16
CA ASN A 904 -25.92 25.92 2.30
C ASN A 904 -26.51 26.04 3.70
N ASP A 905 -27.04 27.22 4.02
CA ASP A 905 -27.63 27.49 5.33
C ASP A 905 -28.86 26.61 5.64
N SER A 906 -29.50 26.06 4.60
CA SER A 906 -30.56 25.04 4.68
C SER A 906 -30.04 23.60 4.87
N SER A 907 -28.73 23.43 5.10
CA SER A 907 -28.00 22.15 5.10
C SER A 907 -28.00 21.41 3.76
N SER A 908 -28.43 22.04 2.66
CA SER A 908 -28.30 21.44 1.32
C SER A 908 -26.84 21.44 0.89
N VAL A 909 -26.42 20.38 0.21
CA VAL A 909 -25.01 20.19 -0.19
C VAL A 909 -24.91 20.11 -1.70
N GLN A 910 -24.00 20.91 -2.25
CA GLN A 910 -23.59 20.88 -3.64
C GLN A 910 -22.12 20.51 -3.71
N ALA A 911 -21.73 19.74 -4.73
CA ALA A 911 -20.36 19.26 -4.85
C ALA A 911 -19.81 19.39 -6.27
N TRP A 912 -18.49 19.49 -6.35
CA TRP A 912 -17.71 19.48 -7.58
C TRP A 912 -16.48 18.60 -7.35
N LEU A 913 -16.34 17.55 -8.16
CA LEU A 913 -15.23 16.61 -8.04
C LEU A 913 -13.94 17.20 -8.60
N ASN A 914 -12.83 16.99 -7.89
CA ASN A 914 -11.52 17.53 -8.19
C ASN A 914 -10.76 16.65 -9.21
N GLY A 915 -10.71 17.07 -10.47
CA GLY A 915 -9.93 16.37 -11.50
C GLY A 915 -8.45 16.78 -11.56
N GLY A 916 -8.00 17.69 -10.70
CA GLY A 916 -6.64 18.21 -10.66
C GLY A 916 -6.39 19.41 -11.59
N PRO A 917 -5.12 19.85 -11.72
CA PRO A 917 -4.74 20.99 -12.56
C PRO A 917 -4.97 20.71 -14.04
N LYS A 918 -5.52 21.69 -14.79
CA LYS A 918 -5.74 21.54 -16.24
C LYS A 918 -4.42 21.54 -17.04
N PRO A 919 -4.24 20.65 -18.01
CA PRO A 919 -3.08 20.68 -18.91
C PRO A 919 -3.05 21.96 -19.76
N GLY A 920 -1.95 22.71 -19.72
CA GLY A 920 -1.71 23.91 -20.56
C GLY A 920 -1.75 25.28 -19.84
N GLY A 921 -2.01 25.28 -18.53
CA GLY A 921 -2.06 26.50 -17.70
C GLY A 921 -3.44 27.18 -17.71
N GLY A 922 -4.01 27.39 -16.52
CA GLY A 922 -5.37 27.92 -16.30
C GLY A 922 -6.16 27.12 -15.25
N ASP A 923 -7.42 27.50 -15.01
CA ASP A 923 -8.28 27.01 -13.91
C ASP A 923 -8.30 25.49 -13.71
N TRP A 924 -8.31 25.06 -12.45
CA TRP A 924 -8.47 23.67 -11.97
C TRP A 924 -9.69 22.95 -12.58
N TYR A 925 -9.64 21.63 -12.74
CA TYR A 925 -10.79 20.84 -13.21
C TYR A 925 -11.74 20.53 -12.06
N TRP A 926 -12.98 21.00 -12.18
CA TRP A 926 -14.07 20.76 -11.24
C TRP A 926 -15.26 20.16 -11.98
N ALA A 927 -15.54 18.88 -11.77
CA ALA A 927 -16.70 18.21 -12.38
C ALA A 927 -17.95 18.44 -11.52
N PRO A 928 -18.93 19.25 -11.98
CA PRO A 928 -20.11 19.59 -11.19
C PRO A 928 -20.99 18.36 -10.94
N GLN A 929 -21.33 18.11 -9.68
CA GLN A 929 -22.26 17.05 -9.27
C GLN A 929 -23.67 17.59 -9.00
N GLY A 930 -23.85 18.91 -9.02
CA GLY A 930 -25.10 19.56 -8.67
C GLY A 930 -25.41 19.44 -7.18
N THR A 931 -26.70 19.42 -6.83
CA THR A 931 -27.15 19.21 -5.45
C THR A 931 -27.12 17.72 -5.12
N ILE A 932 -26.14 17.32 -4.31
CA ILE A 932 -25.99 15.93 -3.85
C ILE A 932 -26.82 15.64 -2.59
N ALA A 933 -27.23 16.68 -1.84
CA ALA A 933 -28.21 16.56 -0.75
C ALA A 933 -29.14 17.78 -0.65
N GLY A 934 -30.44 17.54 -0.50
CA GLY A 934 -31.48 18.59 -0.52
C GLY A 934 -31.56 19.48 0.73
N GLY A 935 -30.87 19.12 1.82
CA GLY A 935 -30.84 19.88 3.07
C GLY A 935 -32.05 19.71 3.97
N VAL A 936 -31.84 19.82 5.30
CA VAL A 936 -32.83 19.57 6.37
C VAL A 936 -33.44 20.84 6.98
N GLY A 937 -33.11 22.03 6.48
CA GLY A 937 -33.57 23.30 7.08
C GLY A 937 -32.93 23.63 8.44
N ALA A 938 -32.19 22.71 9.04
CA ALA A 938 -31.27 22.99 10.13
C ALA A 938 -30.15 23.92 9.65
N PRO A 939 -29.56 24.74 10.54
CA PRO A 939 -28.41 25.57 10.19
C PRO A 939 -27.27 24.71 9.61
N GLY A 940 -26.76 25.06 8.43
CA GLY A 940 -25.69 24.32 7.74
C GLY A 940 -24.43 24.01 8.59
N ARG A 941 -24.19 24.76 9.69
CA ARG A 941 -23.15 24.44 10.70
C ARG A 941 -23.34 23.09 11.39
N ASN A 942 -24.53 22.51 11.33
CA ASN A 942 -24.85 21.22 11.95
C ASN A 942 -24.46 20.03 11.04
N VAL A 943 -24.12 20.27 9.77
CA VAL A 943 -23.61 19.23 8.87
C VAL A 943 -22.18 18.88 9.29
N ARG A 944 -21.94 17.59 9.59
CA ARG A 944 -20.63 17.07 10.00
C ARG A 944 -20.09 16.13 8.92
N PHE A 945 -18.90 16.43 8.42
CA PHE A 945 -18.05 15.50 7.67
C PHE A 945 -17.08 14.89 8.69
N ARG A 946 -17.00 13.56 8.78
CA ARG A 946 -16.00 12.89 9.62
C ARG A 946 -15.14 12.02 8.71
N GLY A 947 -13.91 12.48 8.47
CA GLY A 947 -12.87 11.68 7.82
C GLY A 947 -12.36 10.59 8.75
N SER A 948 -11.79 9.54 8.15
CA SER A 948 -11.07 8.46 8.82
C SER A 948 -9.81 8.99 9.51
N HIS A 949 -9.98 9.66 10.66
CA HIS A 949 -8.87 9.86 11.58
C HIS A 949 -8.63 8.53 12.28
N ARG A 950 -7.55 7.86 11.87
CA ARG A 950 -6.86 6.89 12.73
C ARG A 950 -6.14 7.67 13.82
#